data_AF-A0A952IBQ8-F1
#
_entry.id   AF-A0A952IBQ8-F1
#
_cell.length_a   1.000
_cell.length_b   1.000
_cell.length_c   1.000
_cell.angle_alpha   90.00
_cell.angle_beta   90.00
_cell.angle_gamma   90.00
#
_symmetry.space_group_name_H-M   'P 1'
#
loop_
_entity.id
_entity.type
_entity.pdbx_description
1 polymer ?
#
loop_
_entity_poly.entity_id
_entity_poly.type
_entity_poly.pdbx_seq_one_letter_code
_entity_poly.pdbx_strand_id
1 'polypeptide(L)'
;MRFFTNSNIERAKIYLLSLAVSLFFFSCTSNSQKESLKINKGVLDLQEWDLLENGNVKLNGEWEFYWKTLITPEETTQNLSNPEFINVPSDWDKKEINGEKLSGDGYATYRAKVKLHKNDRYIGLYIDMPSTAFQLYVNGINYGSAGEIGTDKVSTTPLFKKHLAKIITEEDELDIVLQVANFHHLSGGLRTEVLIGEMETLENSIEMENTWVIMILGSIFIMALYHLGIFILRKKHLTPLFFSLFCLCISIRIGVITEPFLTYFSSISWLIGIKIEYAFFYLSLPAFAWFAHAVFKDEVNKKVVLGLTYIGGAVALVTALTSPKIFRLFLVQYQVLIVVSCIYFIYCIIQAIRNKRKGSITFLVGWGILFLTIFNDILYTNNVIETANLVSFGLFILIFSQAFILSARFANAFKENEVLTEKLGDTNKNLELKVEERTKTLQETNLSLGKKNKQITESIQYASKIQNAILTDTQFNNHDAVPEFFVFFKPRDIVSGDFYWIKQIGDSILFVAADCTGHGVPGAFMSILGIAYLNEIVSETKYKRPDIILNELRDKIKKSLNQTSKLGSNKDGMDIAICEIDLKNKKLKFAGAYNPLYLIRDKELLRLKADKMPIGVHKIEEPFTHKEMDLEKDDMIYIFSDGFQDQVGGEQGQKLMAKKFKEMLLDIHDDSVEEQKNHLEHSFKHWKGDHKQIDDVLILGLRINEMYSNTNLIPKAITNIDSE
;
A
#
# COMPACT_ATOMS: atom_id res chain seq x y z
N MET A 1 12.62 25.45 -19.24
CA MET A 1 13.96 25.80 -18.72
C MET A 1 14.89 24.59 -18.82
N ARG A 2 15.88 24.60 -19.72
CA ARG A 2 16.91 23.55 -19.84
C ARG A 2 18.11 23.91 -18.97
N PHE A 3 18.05 23.64 -17.67
CA PHE A 3 19.23 23.72 -16.81
C PHE A 3 19.40 22.38 -16.08
N PHE A 4 20.63 21.86 -16.10
CA PHE A 4 21.09 20.55 -15.61
C PHE A 4 20.96 19.38 -16.59
N THR A 5 21.91 19.32 -17.54
CA THR A 5 22.33 18.07 -18.17
C THR A 5 23.14 17.25 -17.16
N ASN A 6 23.11 15.90 -17.26
CA ASN A 6 23.91 14.99 -16.40
C ASN A 6 25.41 15.38 -16.35
N SER A 7 25.93 16.00 -17.40
CA SER A 7 27.29 16.57 -17.49
C SER A 7 27.60 17.60 -16.38
N ASN A 8 26.64 18.47 -16.05
CA ASN A 8 26.88 19.53 -15.06
C ASN A 8 26.92 18.96 -13.63
N ILE A 9 26.19 17.88 -13.37
CA ILE A 9 26.22 17.16 -12.10
C ILE A 9 27.55 16.42 -11.94
N GLU A 10 28.06 15.78 -12.99
CA GLU A 10 29.38 15.14 -12.97
C GLU A 10 30.52 16.16 -12.80
N ARG A 11 30.45 17.31 -13.48
CA ARG A 11 31.42 18.40 -13.28
C ARG A 11 31.35 18.97 -11.85
N ALA A 12 30.16 19.17 -11.31
CA ALA A 12 29.99 19.63 -9.93
C ALA A 12 30.56 18.63 -8.90
N LYS A 13 30.43 17.31 -9.15
CA LYS A 13 31.09 16.27 -8.32
C LYS A 13 32.61 16.40 -8.37
N ILE A 14 33.18 16.62 -9.56
CA ILE A 14 34.62 16.79 -9.73
C ILE A 14 35.10 18.06 -9.02
N TYR A 15 34.38 19.18 -9.14
CA TYR A 15 34.73 20.44 -8.47
C TYR A 15 34.61 20.38 -6.95
N LEU A 16 33.59 19.70 -6.42
CA LEU A 16 33.43 19.48 -4.98
C LEU A 16 34.47 18.51 -4.43
N LEU A 17 34.81 17.46 -5.18
CA LEU A 17 35.88 16.53 -4.82
C LEU A 17 37.24 17.23 -4.87
N SER A 18 37.50 18.04 -5.91
CA SER A 18 38.74 18.81 -6.00
C SER A 18 38.83 19.87 -4.91
N LEU A 19 37.72 20.50 -4.52
CA LEU A 19 37.67 21.46 -3.41
C LEU A 19 37.95 20.77 -2.07
N ALA A 20 37.31 19.63 -1.80
CA ALA A 20 37.54 18.84 -0.59
C ALA A 20 38.97 18.30 -0.51
N VAL A 21 39.52 17.84 -1.63
CA VAL A 21 40.92 17.41 -1.75
C VAL A 21 41.87 18.59 -1.60
N SER A 22 41.57 19.77 -2.18
CA SER A 22 42.39 20.97 -2.00
C SER A 22 42.36 21.50 -0.57
N LEU A 23 41.24 21.40 0.14
CA LEU A 23 41.14 21.73 1.57
C LEU A 23 41.96 20.76 2.42
N PHE A 24 41.98 19.47 2.07
CA PHE A 24 42.83 18.46 2.69
C PHE A 24 44.33 18.77 2.47
N PHE A 25 44.73 19.17 1.26
CA PHE A 25 46.12 19.54 0.97
C PHE A 25 46.54 20.88 1.59
N PHE A 26 45.63 21.87 1.70
CA PHE A 26 45.91 23.12 2.41
C PHE A 26 46.11 22.91 3.93
N SER A 27 45.47 21.90 4.52
CA SER A 27 45.74 21.47 5.90
C SER A 27 47.05 20.68 6.05
N CYS A 28 47.64 20.17 4.96
CA CYS A 28 48.95 19.50 4.99
C CYS A 28 50.13 20.45 4.71
N THR A 29 49.88 21.72 4.39
CA THR A 29 50.96 22.71 4.23
C THR A 29 51.22 23.47 5.52
N SER A 30 51.81 22.78 6.50
CA SER A 30 52.58 23.42 7.57
C SER A 30 53.61 22.44 8.13
N ASN A 31 54.76 22.34 7.48
CA ASN A 31 56.03 22.93 7.93
C ASN A 31 57.11 22.28 7.06
N SER A 32 57.95 23.12 6.45
CA SER A 32 59.16 22.67 5.74
C SER A 32 59.96 21.70 6.61
N GLN A 33 60.62 20.72 5.98
CA GLN A 33 61.67 19.90 6.58
C GLN A 33 62.62 20.77 7.42
N LYS A 34 62.36 20.91 8.72
CA LYS A 34 63.37 21.24 9.72
C LYS A 34 63.86 19.90 10.25
N GLU A 35 65.18 19.74 10.38
CA GLU A 35 65.77 18.54 10.97
C GLU A 35 65.02 18.15 12.24
N SER A 36 64.67 16.87 12.37
CA SER A 36 64.01 16.41 13.60
C SER A 36 65.02 16.45 14.74
N LEU A 37 65.02 17.55 15.48
CA LEU A 37 65.72 17.66 16.75
C LEU A 37 65.21 16.54 17.67
N LYS A 38 66.13 15.71 18.18
CA LYS A 38 65.82 14.57 19.05
C LYS A 38 66.72 14.61 20.27
N ILE A 39 66.17 14.23 21.41
CA ILE A 39 66.96 13.99 22.62
C ILE A 39 67.89 12.80 22.35
N ASN A 40 69.17 13.00 22.64
CA ASN A 40 70.19 11.98 22.53
C ASN A 40 70.84 11.80 23.90
N LYS A 41 70.73 10.59 24.46
CA LYS A 41 71.24 10.25 25.80
C LYS A 41 70.88 11.29 26.87
N GLY A 42 69.60 11.67 26.93
CA GLY A 42 69.05 12.56 27.93
C GLY A 42 69.30 14.05 27.69
N VAL A 43 69.93 14.46 26.59
CA VAL A 43 70.21 15.87 26.31
C VAL A 43 69.63 16.30 24.95
N LEU A 44 69.04 17.49 24.90
CA LEU A 44 68.65 18.21 23.69
C LEU A 44 69.31 19.58 23.68
N ASP A 45 69.90 19.96 22.54
CA ASP A 45 70.55 21.25 22.37
C ASP A 45 69.68 22.16 21.48
N LEU A 46 69.08 23.19 22.06
CA LEU A 46 68.28 24.21 21.37
C LEU A 46 69.01 25.56 21.34
N GLN A 47 70.32 25.62 21.60
CA GLN A 47 71.05 26.90 21.65
C GLN A 47 71.07 27.67 20.31
N GLU A 48 70.78 27.00 19.19
CA GLU A 48 70.65 27.60 17.85
C GLU A 48 69.18 27.61 17.34
N TRP A 49 68.22 27.30 18.22
CA TRP A 49 66.79 27.24 17.89
C TRP A 49 66.01 28.20 18.78
N ASP A 50 65.58 29.32 18.21
CA ASP A 50 64.74 30.28 18.91
C ASP A 50 63.28 29.79 18.90
N LEU A 51 62.71 29.47 20.06
CA LEU A 51 61.38 28.86 20.14
C LEU A 51 60.27 29.77 19.60
N LEU A 52 60.44 31.10 19.68
CA LEU A 52 59.49 32.08 19.17
C LEU A 52 59.54 32.15 17.63
N GLU A 53 60.75 32.21 17.05
CA GLU A 53 60.90 32.32 15.59
C GLU A 53 60.77 30.98 14.86
N ASN A 54 61.21 29.89 15.49
CA ASN A 54 61.35 28.59 14.84
C ASN A 54 60.21 27.62 15.16
N GLY A 55 59.43 27.89 16.21
CA GLY A 55 58.27 27.13 16.62
C GLY A 55 58.57 25.98 17.59
N ASN A 56 57.51 25.29 17.99
CA ASN A 56 57.54 24.24 19.01
C ASN A 56 58.42 23.05 18.61
N VAL A 57 59.10 22.46 19.58
CA VAL A 57 59.95 21.27 19.42
C VAL A 57 59.34 20.10 20.17
N LYS A 58 59.32 18.93 19.53
CA LYS A 58 58.97 17.66 20.16
C LYS A 58 60.17 17.12 20.92
N LEU A 59 60.03 16.86 22.21
CA LEU A 59 61.06 16.24 23.04
C LEU A 59 61.13 14.72 22.83
N ASN A 60 61.18 14.30 21.56
CA ASN A 60 61.26 12.89 21.17
C ASN A 60 62.72 12.41 21.21
N GLY A 61 62.97 11.14 21.55
CA GLY A 61 64.31 10.56 21.58
C GLY A 61 64.63 9.83 22.88
N GLU A 62 65.92 9.65 23.17
CA GLU A 62 66.41 8.80 24.27
C GLU A 62 66.49 9.56 25.60
N TRP A 63 65.46 9.46 26.43
CA TRP A 63 65.44 10.04 27.78
C TRP A 63 66.19 9.16 28.78
N GLU A 64 66.80 9.76 29.80
CA GLU A 64 67.24 9.01 30.97
C GLU A 64 66.03 8.37 31.64
N PHE A 65 66.17 7.12 32.07
CA PHE A 65 65.09 6.29 32.57
C PHE A 65 65.52 5.56 33.84
N TYR A 66 64.74 5.74 34.91
CA TYR A 66 65.00 5.15 36.21
C TYR A 66 63.79 4.32 36.63
N TRP A 67 63.89 3.00 36.43
CA TRP A 67 62.82 2.05 36.71
C TRP A 67 62.63 1.84 38.23
N LYS A 68 61.39 1.90 38.71
CA LYS A 68 61.03 1.77 40.13
C LYS A 68 61.77 2.76 41.05
N THR A 69 62.08 3.94 40.51
CA THR A 69 62.68 5.04 41.26
C THR A 69 61.89 6.31 41.02
N LEU A 70 61.50 7.00 42.10
CA LEU A 70 60.89 8.33 42.06
C LEU A 70 61.95 9.31 42.56
N ILE A 71 62.67 9.97 41.64
CA ILE A 71 63.75 10.90 42.01
C ILE A 71 63.11 12.20 42.47
N THR A 72 63.37 12.60 43.70
CA THR A 72 62.91 13.89 44.24
C THR A 72 63.84 15.03 43.79
N PRO A 73 63.34 16.28 43.73
CA PRO A 73 64.15 17.46 43.41
C PRO A 73 65.48 17.58 44.18
N GLU A 74 65.50 17.12 45.43
CA GLU A 74 66.66 17.20 46.33
C GLU A 74 67.75 16.15 45.97
N GLU A 75 67.36 15.02 45.38
CA GLU A 75 68.28 13.92 44.99
C GLU A 75 68.95 14.15 43.63
N THR A 76 68.40 15.04 42.80
CA THR A 76 68.83 15.33 41.42
C THR A 76 70.27 15.84 41.29
N THR A 77 70.85 16.35 42.37
CA THR A 77 72.16 17.03 42.36
C THR A 77 73.34 16.19 42.86
N GLN A 78 73.13 15.01 43.48
CA GLN A 78 74.23 14.37 44.22
C GLN A 78 74.55 12.88 43.93
N ASN A 79 73.69 12.03 43.35
CA ASN A 79 74.05 10.60 43.17
C ASN A 79 73.19 9.81 42.15
N LEU A 80 73.24 10.16 40.85
CA LEU A 80 72.65 9.32 39.79
C LEU A 80 73.76 8.62 39.01
N SER A 81 74.00 7.33 39.30
CA SER A 81 75.03 6.54 38.62
C SER A 81 74.39 5.64 37.54
N ASN A 82 74.84 5.79 36.28
CA ASN A 82 74.44 5.01 35.10
C ASN A 82 72.92 4.94 34.82
N PRO A 83 72.31 5.99 34.24
CA PRO A 83 70.93 5.91 33.75
C PRO A 83 70.78 4.88 32.64
N GLU A 84 69.65 4.17 32.65
CA GLU A 84 69.14 3.50 31.45
C GLU A 84 68.55 4.56 30.51
N PHE A 85 68.44 4.23 29.22
CA PHE A 85 67.82 5.14 28.23
C PHE A 85 66.58 4.53 27.61
N ILE A 86 65.52 5.31 27.45
CA ILE A 86 64.29 4.87 26.79
C ILE A 86 63.85 5.89 25.76
N ASN A 87 63.37 5.40 24.61
CA ASN A 87 62.78 6.27 23.61
C ASN A 87 61.44 6.80 24.10
N VAL A 88 61.23 8.11 23.97
CA VAL A 88 59.94 8.78 24.18
C VAL A 88 59.47 9.35 22.85
N PRO A 89 58.19 9.19 22.46
CA PRO A 89 57.15 8.43 23.18
C PRO A 89 57.32 6.90 23.07
N SER A 90 57.11 6.16 24.15
CA SER A 90 56.97 4.69 24.10
C SER A 90 56.27 4.09 25.33
N ASP A 91 55.77 2.86 25.18
CA ASP A 91 55.34 2.05 26.32
C ASP A 91 56.59 1.43 26.99
N TRP A 92 56.77 1.58 28.31
CA TRP A 92 57.94 1.00 28.99
C TRP A 92 57.91 -0.52 29.01
N ASP A 93 56.75 -1.16 28.86
CA ASP A 93 56.61 -2.62 28.87
C ASP A 93 57.22 -3.26 27.63
N LYS A 94 57.71 -2.48 26.67
CA LYS A 94 58.50 -2.95 25.53
C LYS A 94 60.01 -2.99 25.82
N LYS A 95 60.48 -2.29 26.86
CA LYS A 95 61.89 -2.23 27.28
C LYS A 95 62.23 -3.49 28.08
N GLU A 96 63.45 -3.96 27.90
CA GLU A 96 64.06 -5.05 28.66
C GLU A 96 65.20 -4.45 29.49
N ILE A 97 65.23 -4.76 30.78
CA ILE A 97 66.30 -4.35 31.70
C ILE A 97 66.81 -5.61 32.38
N ASN A 98 68.12 -5.85 32.32
CA ASN A 98 68.78 -7.04 32.89
C ASN A 98 68.21 -8.39 32.42
N GLY A 99 67.72 -8.48 31.18
CA GLY A 99 67.15 -9.72 30.63
C GLY A 99 65.66 -9.95 30.97
N GLU A 100 65.02 -9.02 31.68
CA GLU A 100 63.60 -9.08 32.01
C GLU A 100 62.82 -7.95 31.34
N LYS A 101 61.73 -8.32 30.66
CA LYS A 101 60.80 -7.37 30.07
C LYS A 101 60.00 -6.68 31.16
N LEU A 102 59.96 -5.35 31.11
CA LEU A 102 59.26 -4.58 32.14
C LEU A 102 57.76 -4.87 32.12
N SER A 103 57.16 -4.93 33.31
CA SER A 103 55.71 -5.00 33.45
C SER A 103 55.08 -3.64 33.08
N GLY A 104 53.86 -3.67 32.56
CA GLY A 104 53.05 -2.45 32.45
C GLY A 104 52.80 -1.80 33.81
N ASP A 105 52.78 -2.60 34.88
CA ASP A 105 52.66 -2.14 36.26
C ASP A 105 54.01 -1.70 36.84
N GLY A 106 54.06 -0.45 37.31
CA GLY A 106 55.23 0.10 37.96
C GLY A 106 55.21 1.62 37.96
N TYR A 107 56.35 2.17 38.37
CA TYR A 107 56.61 3.60 38.39
C TYR A 107 58.04 3.83 37.92
N ALA A 108 58.29 4.98 37.30
CA ALA A 108 59.60 5.34 36.80
C ALA A 108 59.79 6.85 36.77
N THR A 109 61.05 7.28 36.80
CA THR A 109 61.42 8.67 36.52
C THR A 109 62.07 8.77 35.15
N TYR A 110 61.61 9.74 34.36
CA TYR A 110 62.21 10.15 33.10
C TYR A 110 62.93 11.48 33.32
N ARG A 111 64.14 11.63 32.78
CA ARG A 111 64.88 12.89 32.86
C ARG A 111 65.44 13.29 31.50
N ALA A 112 65.31 14.57 31.17
CA ALA A 112 65.94 15.17 30.00
C ALA A 112 66.41 16.59 30.31
N LYS A 113 67.59 16.93 29.80
CA LYS A 113 68.19 18.26 29.87
C LYS A 113 68.03 18.96 28.53
N VAL A 114 67.47 20.16 28.55
CA VAL A 114 67.27 20.98 27.34
C VAL A 114 68.08 22.25 27.48
N LYS A 115 69.11 22.42 26.65
CA LYS A 115 69.84 23.69 26.58
C LYS A 115 69.05 24.69 25.74
N LEU A 116 68.84 25.88 26.26
CA LEU A 116 67.95 26.88 25.68
C LEU A 116 68.70 27.90 24.81
N HIS A 117 68.00 28.46 23.83
CA HIS A 117 68.46 29.68 23.18
C HIS A 117 68.39 30.86 24.17
N LYS A 118 69.28 31.85 24.02
CA LYS A 118 69.41 32.96 24.99
C LYS A 118 68.14 33.81 25.16
N ASN A 119 67.27 33.81 24.16
CA ASN A 119 66.01 34.55 24.16
C ASN A 119 64.85 33.77 24.80
N ASP A 120 64.98 32.46 25.00
CA ASP A 120 63.90 31.61 25.48
C ASP A 120 63.79 31.71 27.01
N ARG A 121 63.04 32.71 27.49
CA ARG A 121 62.83 32.96 28.93
C ARG A 121 61.42 32.68 29.42
N TYR A 122 60.45 32.65 28.51
CA TYR A 122 59.05 32.35 28.79
C TYR A 122 58.62 31.13 27.98
N ILE A 123 58.67 29.97 28.63
CA ILE A 123 58.60 28.66 27.98
C ILE A 123 57.35 27.92 28.44
N GLY A 124 56.63 27.34 27.49
CA GLY A 124 55.59 26.37 27.76
C GLY A 124 56.12 24.95 27.61
N LEU A 125 55.79 24.09 28.56
CA LEU A 125 56.00 22.64 28.44
C LEU A 125 54.65 21.93 28.48
N TYR A 126 54.24 21.36 27.35
CA TYR A 126 52.97 20.67 27.20
C TYR A 126 53.15 19.16 27.25
N ILE A 127 52.44 18.53 28.18
CA ILE A 127 52.43 17.08 28.40
C ILE A 127 51.04 16.57 28.08
N ASP A 128 50.92 15.87 26.96
CA ASP A 128 49.67 15.25 26.55
C ASP A 128 49.53 13.86 27.15
N MET A 129 49.45 13.66 28.48
CA MET A 129 49.49 12.31 29.06
C MET A 129 48.10 11.75 29.40
N PRO A 130 47.57 10.76 28.62
CA PRO A 130 46.14 10.43 28.67
C PRO A 130 45.79 9.26 29.61
N SER A 131 46.72 8.77 30.43
CA SER A 131 46.68 7.34 30.80
C SER A 131 46.62 7.02 32.28
N THR A 132 47.42 7.70 33.10
CA THR A 132 47.74 7.24 34.47
C THR A 132 48.05 8.44 35.39
N ALA A 133 49.06 8.38 36.26
CA ALA A 133 49.49 9.51 37.07
C ALA A 133 50.90 9.97 36.68
N PHE A 134 51.13 11.28 36.73
CA PHE A 134 52.47 11.87 36.56
C PHE A 134 52.67 13.09 37.47
N GLN A 135 53.94 13.44 37.69
CA GLN A 135 54.40 14.59 38.43
C GLN A 135 55.58 15.20 37.67
N LEU A 136 55.51 16.50 37.41
CA LEU A 136 56.51 17.24 36.66
C LEU A 136 57.34 18.11 37.59
N TYR A 137 58.65 17.99 37.48
CA TYR A 137 59.61 18.92 38.04
C TYR A 137 60.48 19.50 36.93
N VAL A 138 60.78 20.79 37.03
CA VAL A 138 61.75 21.47 36.15
C VAL A 138 62.69 22.27 37.03
N ASN A 139 64.00 22.05 36.89
CA ASN A 139 65.04 22.64 37.75
C ASN A 139 64.76 22.42 39.25
N GLY A 140 64.19 21.26 39.59
CA GLY A 140 63.77 20.90 40.95
C GLY A 140 62.47 21.57 41.44
N ILE A 141 61.88 22.49 40.69
CA ILE A 141 60.60 23.13 41.05
C ILE A 141 59.45 22.28 40.53
N ASN A 142 58.43 22.07 41.35
CA ASN A 142 57.22 21.35 40.96
C ASN A 142 56.32 22.22 40.07
N TYR A 143 56.10 21.80 38.82
CA TYR A 143 55.27 22.52 37.85
C TYR A 143 53.88 21.90 37.65
N GLY A 144 53.54 20.84 38.39
CA GLY A 144 52.20 20.25 38.43
C GLY A 144 52.17 18.73 38.25
N SER A 145 50.97 18.18 38.33
CA SER A 145 50.69 16.75 38.22
C SER A 145 49.35 16.48 37.55
N ALA A 146 49.21 15.25 37.07
CA ALA A 146 47.91 14.63 36.85
C ALA A 146 47.78 13.42 37.78
N GLY A 147 46.78 13.44 38.65
CA GLY A 147 46.54 12.38 39.61
C GLY A 147 47.53 12.39 40.77
N GLU A 148 47.64 11.26 41.46
CA GLU A 148 48.57 11.06 42.57
C GLU A 148 49.51 9.91 42.23
N ILE A 149 50.82 10.17 42.37
CA ILE A 149 51.85 9.16 42.17
C ILE A 149 51.99 8.32 43.43
N GLY A 150 52.01 7.00 43.24
CA GLY A 150 52.36 6.03 44.26
C GLY A 150 53.30 4.95 43.73
N THR A 151 53.75 4.09 44.64
CA THR A 151 54.62 2.93 44.31
C THR A 151 53.83 1.64 44.17
N ASP A 152 52.51 1.69 44.38
CA ASP A 152 51.58 0.58 44.21
C ASP A 152 50.20 1.07 43.72
N LYS A 153 49.29 0.10 43.52
CA LYS A 153 47.93 0.37 43.03
C LYS A 153 47.06 1.17 44.00
N VAL A 154 47.26 1.06 45.31
CA VAL A 154 46.42 1.74 46.31
C VAL A 154 46.84 3.20 46.46
N SER A 155 48.14 3.46 46.42
CA SER A 155 48.74 4.79 46.55
C SER A 155 48.75 5.61 45.25
N THR A 156 48.37 5.02 44.11
CA THR A 156 48.37 5.72 42.81
C THR A 156 46.94 6.04 42.38
N THR A 157 46.63 7.32 42.15
CA THR A 157 45.32 7.76 41.64
C THR A 157 45.48 8.24 40.18
N PRO A 158 44.92 7.54 39.17
CA PRO A 158 45.03 7.98 37.78
C PRO A 158 44.11 9.17 37.49
N LEU A 159 44.56 10.11 36.66
CA LEU A 159 43.75 11.24 36.22
C LEU A 159 44.03 11.54 34.74
N PHE A 160 42.97 11.67 33.95
CA PHE A 160 43.10 12.13 32.56
C PHE A 160 43.17 13.66 32.57
N LYS A 161 44.37 14.22 32.44
CA LYS A 161 44.59 15.66 32.38
C LYS A 161 45.82 15.98 31.54
N LYS A 162 45.60 16.70 30.43
CA LYS A 162 46.65 17.39 29.69
C LYS A 162 47.17 18.54 30.56
N HIS A 163 48.48 18.77 30.54
CA HIS A 163 49.09 19.76 31.41
C HIS A 163 50.05 20.66 30.64
N LEU A 164 49.83 21.96 30.78
CA LEU A 164 50.70 23.01 30.25
C LEU A 164 51.41 23.68 31.43
N ALA A 165 52.70 23.42 31.59
CA ALA A 165 53.53 24.09 32.57
C ALA A 165 54.04 25.42 32.00
N LYS A 166 53.82 26.51 32.74
CA LYS A 166 54.30 27.86 32.39
C LYS A 166 55.60 28.12 33.12
N ILE A 167 56.72 28.16 32.41
CA ILE A 167 58.08 28.23 32.98
C ILE A 167 58.67 29.59 32.65
N ILE A 168 59.11 30.31 33.69
CA ILE A 168 59.93 31.51 33.57
C ILE A 168 61.29 31.17 34.15
N THR A 169 62.36 31.29 33.35
CA THR A 169 63.71 30.93 33.78
C THR A 169 64.74 31.93 33.28
N GLU A 170 65.76 32.18 34.10
CA GLU A 170 67.00 32.88 33.69
C GLU A 170 68.13 31.89 33.37
N GLU A 171 67.91 30.58 33.62
CA GLU A 171 68.89 29.54 33.34
C GLU A 171 68.96 29.24 31.84
N ASP A 172 70.14 28.88 31.36
CA ASP A 172 70.36 28.48 29.95
C ASP A 172 70.14 26.97 29.73
N GLU A 173 69.76 26.23 30.78
CA GLU A 173 69.44 24.80 30.75
C GLU A 173 68.16 24.53 31.57
N LEU A 174 67.29 23.67 31.05
CA LEU A 174 66.17 23.09 31.79
C LEU A 174 66.46 21.63 32.09
N ASP A 175 66.44 21.27 33.38
CA ASP A 175 66.45 19.90 33.87
C ASP A 175 65.00 19.44 34.09
N ILE A 176 64.45 18.71 33.12
CA ILE A 176 63.08 18.23 33.12
C ILE A 176 63.05 16.83 33.71
N VAL A 177 62.35 16.68 34.84
CA VAL A 177 62.15 15.40 35.53
C VAL A 177 60.67 15.07 35.57
N LEU A 178 60.29 13.98 34.92
CA LEU A 178 58.91 13.50 34.87
C LEU A 178 58.80 12.14 35.57
N GLN A 179 58.09 12.12 36.69
CA GLN A 179 57.74 10.87 37.36
C GLN A 179 56.42 10.36 36.80
N VAL A 180 56.35 9.05 36.54
CA VAL A 180 55.16 8.40 35.98
C VAL A 180 54.87 7.13 36.78
N ALA A 181 53.61 6.93 37.19
CA ALA A 181 53.14 5.69 37.83
C ALA A 181 51.95 5.10 37.08
N ASN A 182 51.98 3.78 36.85
CA ASN A 182 50.88 3.02 36.26
C ASN A 182 50.63 1.73 37.05
N PHE A 183 49.42 1.60 37.59
CA PHE A 183 48.90 0.35 38.17
C PHE A 183 47.46 0.03 37.75
N HIS A 184 46.86 0.93 36.98
CA HIS A 184 45.44 0.95 36.63
C HIS A 184 45.20 0.65 35.15
N HIS A 185 46.22 0.78 34.31
CA HIS A 185 46.19 0.58 32.88
C HIS A 185 47.12 -0.56 32.45
N LEU A 186 46.89 -1.17 31.27
CA LEU A 186 47.64 -2.36 30.82
C LEU A 186 49.11 -2.07 30.45
N SER A 187 49.39 -0.89 29.88
CA SER A 187 50.75 -0.42 29.55
C SER A 187 50.99 0.93 30.21
N GLY A 188 52.22 1.13 30.68
CA GLY A 188 52.67 2.35 31.35
C GLY A 188 53.79 3.04 30.58
N GLY A 189 54.22 4.19 31.08
CA GLY A 189 55.26 5.01 30.48
C GLY A 189 54.76 6.25 29.74
N LEU A 190 55.70 6.99 29.16
CA LEU A 190 55.44 8.26 28.48
C LEU A 190 55.13 8.00 26.99
N ARG A 191 53.85 7.81 26.69
CA ARG A 191 53.36 7.27 25.40
C ARG A 191 52.96 8.32 24.39
N THR A 192 53.05 9.56 24.79
CA THR A 192 52.64 10.74 24.04
C THR A 192 53.79 11.73 24.02
N GLU A 193 53.75 12.60 23.03
CA GLU A 193 54.81 13.58 22.82
C GLU A 193 54.77 14.64 23.93
N VAL A 194 55.95 15.09 24.36
CA VAL A 194 56.11 16.27 25.20
C VAL A 194 56.58 17.40 24.28
N LEU A 195 55.87 18.52 24.30
CA LEU A 195 56.18 19.68 23.47
C LEU A 195 56.80 20.78 24.34
N ILE A 196 57.87 21.38 23.83
CA ILE A 196 58.43 22.61 24.35
C ILE A 196 58.23 23.72 23.31
N GLY A 197 57.88 24.92 23.75
CA GLY A 197 57.65 26.06 22.88
C GLY A 197 57.72 27.36 23.64
N GLU A 198 57.74 28.47 22.91
CA GLU A 198 57.45 29.77 23.51
C GLU A 198 56.01 29.73 24.04
N MET A 199 55.81 30.22 25.26
CA MET A 199 54.59 29.95 26.03
C MET A 199 53.32 30.46 25.34
N GLU A 200 53.28 31.68 24.82
CA GLU A 200 52.09 32.24 24.17
C GLU A 200 51.80 31.53 22.84
N THR A 201 52.83 31.26 22.04
CA THR A 201 52.75 30.55 20.77
C THR A 201 52.27 29.10 20.97
N LEU A 202 52.79 28.42 22.00
CA LEU A 202 52.39 27.07 22.35
C LEU A 202 50.94 27.02 22.84
N GLU A 203 50.54 27.91 23.75
CA GLU A 203 49.15 28.02 24.24
C GLU A 203 48.18 28.27 23.08
N ASN A 204 48.48 29.22 22.19
CA ASN A 204 47.69 29.49 20.99
C ASN A 204 47.60 28.26 20.06
N SER A 205 48.68 27.50 19.90
CA SER A 205 48.68 26.29 19.06
C SER A 205 47.78 25.18 19.63
N ILE A 206 47.79 25.00 20.96
CA ILE A 206 46.93 24.04 21.67
C ILE A 206 45.47 24.48 21.62
N GLU A 207 45.18 25.77 21.85
CA GLU A 207 43.83 26.32 21.73
C GLU A 207 43.27 26.18 20.32
N MET A 208 44.10 26.42 19.29
CA MET A 208 43.73 26.23 17.90
C MET A 208 43.40 24.76 17.61
N GLU A 209 44.24 23.81 18.05
CA GLU A 209 43.97 22.37 17.93
C GLU A 209 42.64 21.99 18.59
N ASN A 210 42.43 22.42 19.84
CA ASN A 210 41.20 22.20 20.58
C ASN A 210 39.98 22.80 19.88
N THR A 211 40.11 23.99 19.28
CA THR A 211 39.04 24.65 18.50
C THR A 211 38.66 23.82 17.26
N TRP A 212 39.64 23.32 16.51
CA TRP A 212 39.38 22.43 15.37
C TRP A 212 38.66 21.15 15.79
N VAL A 213 39.09 20.55 16.89
CA VAL A 213 38.50 19.33 17.43
C VAL A 213 37.04 19.56 17.85
N ILE A 214 36.75 20.63 18.60
CA ILE A 214 35.36 20.98 19.01
C ILE A 214 34.49 21.24 17.78
N MET A 215 35.01 21.96 16.78
CA MET A 215 34.25 22.26 15.57
C MET A 215 33.90 20.98 14.80
N ILE A 216 34.87 20.07 14.60
CA ILE A 216 34.62 18.79 13.93
C ILE A 216 33.67 17.92 14.75
N LEU A 217 33.87 17.83 16.06
CA LEU A 217 32.99 17.11 16.98
C LEU A 217 31.54 17.62 16.89
N GLY A 218 31.36 18.94 16.93
CA GLY A 218 30.06 19.60 16.78
C GLY A 218 29.41 19.28 15.44
N SER A 219 30.17 19.29 14.34
CA SER A 219 29.66 18.93 13.01
C SER A 219 29.16 17.48 12.94
N ILE A 220 29.92 16.53 13.49
CA ILE A 220 29.54 15.11 13.52
C ILE A 220 28.29 14.91 14.39
N PHE A 221 28.23 15.57 15.55
CA PHE A 221 27.11 15.48 16.47
C PHE A 221 25.82 16.05 15.86
N ILE A 222 25.88 17.23 15.24
CA ILE A 222 24.74 17.84 14.52
C ILE A 222 24.26 16.90 13.41
N MET A 223 25.18 16.30 12.65
CA MET A 223 24.83 15.34 11.60
C MET A 223 24.17 14.07 12.14
N ALA A 224 24.57 13.63 13.34
CA ALA A 224 23.94 12.52 14.02
C ALA A 224 22.48 12.85 14.42
N LEU A 225 22.24 14.04 14.99
CA LEU A 225 20.90 14.51 15.34
C LEU A 225 20.02 14.74 14.10
N TYR A 226 20.58 15.31 13.03
CA TYR A 226 19.88 15.51 11.76
C TYR A 226 19.34 14.18 11.20
N HIS A 227 20.18 13.15 11.15
CA HIS A 227 19.78 11.83 10.65
C HIS A 227 18.80 11.11 11.59
N LEU A 228 18.92 11.33 12.91
CA LEU A 228 17.94 10.84 13.88
C LEU A 228 16.56 11.50 13.64
N GLY A 229 16.53 12.81 13.39
CA GLY A 229 15.32 13.54 13.04
C GLY A 229 14.68 13.02 11.75
N ILE A 230 15.47 12.78 10.70
CA ILE A 230 14.97 12.15 9.46
C ILE A 230 14.37 10.78 9.75
N PHE A 231 15.02 9.96 10.59
CA PHE A 231 14.48 8.65 10.96
C PHE A 231 13.15 8.76 11.70
N ILE A 232 13.02 9.69 12.65
CA ILE A 232 11.76 9.94 13.39
C ILE A 232 10.63 10.29 12.42
N LEU A 233 10.90 11.15 11.43
CA LEU A 233 9.93 11.53 10.41
C LEU A 233 9.65 10.41 9.39
N ARG A 234 10.60 9.50 9.17
CA ARG A 234 10.55 8.44 8.14
C ARG A 234 10.94 7.07 8.69
N LYS A 235 10.18 6.59 9.69
CA LYS A 235 10.47 5.33 10.41
C LYS A 235 10.61 4.07 9.55
N LYS A 236 10.08 4.07 8.32
CA LYS A 236 10.20 2.94 7.37
C LYS A 236 11.62 2.73 6.83
N HIS A 237 12.51 3.73 6.90
CA HIS A 237 13.87 3.62 6.40
C HIS A 237 14.87 3.64 7.56
N LEU A 238 15.58 2.53 7.77
CA LEU A 238 16.55 2.37 8.86
C LEU A 238 17.93 2.98 8.56
N THR A 239 18.21 3.37 7.31
CA THR A 239 19.51 3.93 6.91
C THR A 239 19.90 5.17 7.74
N PRO A 240 19.03 6.18 7.95
CA PRO A 240 19.38 7.34 8.77
C PRO A 240 19.60 6.99 10.25
N LEU A 241 18.90 5.98 10.78
CA LEU A 241 19.10 5.51 12.16
C LEU A 241 20.51 4.97 12.35
N PHE A 242 20.93 4.03 11.51
CA PHE A 242 22.26 3.41 11.66
C PHE A 242 23.40 4.37 11.37
N PHE A 243 23.21 5.30 10.43
CA PHE A 243 24.19 6.37 10.21
C PHE A 243 24.28 7.31 11.42
N SER A 244 23.14 7.68 12.01
CA SER A 244 23.10 8.46 13.24
C SER A 244 23.81 7.75 14.39
N LEU A 245 23.55 6.46 14.60
CA LEU A 245 24.22 5.66 15.63
C LEU A 245 25.73 5.59 15.42
N PHE A 246 26.18 5.44 14.16
CA PHE A 246 27.61 5.45 13.84
C PHE A 246 28.25 6.80 14.17
N CYS A 247 27.65 7.92 13.74
CA CYS A 247 28.12 9.26 14.06
C CYS A 247 28.13 9.52 15.58
N LEU A 248 27.10 9.08 16.31
CA LEU A 248 27.04 9.18 17.77
C LEU A 248 28.16 8.39 18.45
N CYS A 249 28.45 7.17 17.99
CA CYS A 249 29.54 6.38 18.56
C CYS A 249 30.88 7.11 18.41
N ILE A 250 31.15 7.66 17.22
CA ILE A 250 32.39 8.39 16.97
C ILE A 250 32.42 9.72 17.75
N SER A 251 31.33 10.50 17.78
CA SER A 251 31.29 11.76 18.51
C SER A 251 31.43 11.56 20.03
N ILE A 252 30.77 10.57 20.61
CA ILE A 252 30.88 10.30 22.06
C ILE A 252 32.31 9.84 22.39
N ARG A 253 32.89 8.96 21.59
CA ARG A 253 34.28 8.53 21.75
C ARG A 253 35.25 9.72 21.71
N ILE A 254 35.19 10.54 20.66
CA ILE A 254 36.08 11.71 20.50
C ILE A 254 35.84 12.72 21.63
N GLY A 255 34.59 12.97 21.99
CA GLY A 255 34.25 13.88 23.08
C GLY A 255 34.96 13.49 24.37
N VAL A 256 34.84 12.24 24.82
CA VAL A 256 35.41 11.81 26.11
C VAL A 256 36.94 11.79 26.15
N ILE A 257 37.63 11.75 25.00
CA ILE A 257 39.10 11.81 24.92
C ILE A 257 39.62 13.26 24.95
N THR A 258 38.83 14.24 24.52
CA THR A 258 39.37 15.58 24.21
C THR A 258 39.36 16.50 25.42
N GLU A 259 40.42 17.31 25.56
CA GLU A 259 40.60 18.24 26.69
C GLU A 259 39.39 19.15 26.92
N PRO A 260 38.80 19.78 25.90
CA PRO A 260 37.70 20.72 26.12
C PRO A 260 36.50 20.03 26.77
N PHE A 261 36.16 18.82 26.32
CA PHE A 261 35.04 18.08 26.90
C PHE A 261 35.30 17.73 28.36
N LEU A 262 36.51 17.28 28.70
CA LEU A 262 36.86 16.92 30.07
C LEU A 262 36.91 18.15 31.00
N THR A 263 37.31 19.31 30.48
CA THR A 263 37.25 20.58 31.21
C THR A 263 35.81 20.98 31.54
N TYR A 264 34.87 20.85 30.60
CA TYR A 264 33.46 21.17 30.84
C TYR A 264 32.72 20.08 31.64
N PHE A 265 33.15 18.81 31.53
CA PHE A 265 32.54 17.65 32.19
C PHE A 265 33.49 17.00 33.21
N SER A 266 34.09 17.82 34.09
CA SER A 266 35.07 17.41 35.09
C SER A 266 34.54 16.41 36.15
N SER A 267 33.23 16.15 36.17
CA SER A 267 32.56 15.19 37.06
C SER A 267 32.67 13.74 36.58
N ILE A 268 33.10 13.48 35.35
CA ILE A 268 33.28 12.12 34.83
C ILE A 268 34.55 11.52 35.42
N SER A 269 34.42 10.43 36.18
CA SER A 269 35.60 9.74 36.71
C SER A 269 36.43 9.12 35.58
N TRP A 270 37.75 9.04 35.78
CA TRP A 270 38.69 8.44 34.82
C TRP A 270 38.23 7.06 34.32
N LEU A 271 37.74 6.21 35.24
CA LEU A 271 37.28 4.87 34.92
C LEU A 271 36.03 4.86 34.03
N ILE A 272 35.10 5.79 34.24
CA ILE A 272 33.90 5.91 33.40
C ILE A 272 34.30 6.43 32.01
N GLY A 273 35.18 7.43 31.95
CA GLY A 273 35.68 7.99 30.70
C GLY A 273 36.30 6.94 29.80
N ILE A 274 37.27 6.18 30.31
CA ILE A 274 37.96 5.13 29.54
C ILE A 274 37.00 3.99 29.13
N LYS A 275 36.00 3.66 29.95
CA LYS A 275 34.98 2.68 29.57
C LYS A 275 34.11 3.18 28.43
N ILE A 276 33.69 4.44 28.45
CA ILE A 276 32.91 5.06 27.37
C ILE A 276 33.75 5.07 26.08
N GLU A 277 35.00 5.53 26.15
CA GLU A 277 35.92 5.57 25.01
C GLU A 277 35.99 4.22 24.28
N TYR A 278 36.34 3.16 25.01
CA TYR A 278 36.52 1.83 24.43
C TYR A 278 35.19 1.18 24.03
N ALA A 279 34.12 1.35 24.82
CA ALA A 279 32.82 0.79 24.46
C ALA A 279 32.30 1.37 23.15
N PHE A 280 32.38 2.68 22.96
CA PHE A 280 31.93 3.33 21.72
C PHE A 280 32.89 3.12 20.55
N PHE A 281 34.18 2.90 20.80
CA PHE A 281 35.08 2.34 19.78
C PHE A 281 34.60 0.97 19.28
N TYR A 282 34.31 0.04 20.19
CA TYR A 282 33.83 -1.31 19.86
C TYR A 282 32.40 -1.38 19.31
N LEU A 283 31.56 -0.37 19.57
CA LEU A 283 30.20 -0.27 19.01
C LEU A 283 30.16 0.41 17.63
N SER A 284 31.19 1.17 17.28
CA SER A 284 31.25 1.91 16.01
C SER A 284 31.21 1.00 14.77
N LEU A 285 31.93 -0.12 14.78
CA LEU A 285 31.95 -1.07 13.66
C LEU A 285 30.59 -1.75 13.44
N PRO A 286 29.90 -2.31 14.46
CA PRO A 286 28.51 -2.77 14.31
C PRO A 286 27.56 -1.71 13.75
N ALA A 287 27.64 -0.48 14.26
CA ALA A 287 26.79 0.62 13.79
C ALA A 287 27.02 0.91 12.30
N PHE A 288 28.29 0.97 11.88
CA PHE A 288 28.65 1.13 10.47
C PHE A 288 28.23 -0.08 9.62
N ALA A 289 28.38 -1.30 10.11
CA ALA A 289 28.01 -2.52 9.38
C ALA A 289 26.50 -2.56 9.09
N TRP A 290 25.67 -2.18 10.06
CA TRP A 290 24.23 -2.04 9.85
C TRP A 290 23.88 -0.89 8.90
N PHE A 291 24.61 0.21 8.96
CA PHE A 291 24.47 1.29 7.98
C PHE A 291 24.79 0.82 6.56
N ALA A 292 25.93 0.15 6.36
CA ALA A 292 26.34 -0.40 5.07
C ALA A 292 25.31 -1.40 4.52
N HIS A 293 24.77 -2.29 5.37
CA HIS A 293 23.69 -3.20 5.00
C HIS A 293 22.38 -2.49 4.67
N ALA A 294 22.02 -1.45 5.40
CA ALA A 294 20.82 -0.67 5.10
C ALA A 294 20.94 0.09 3.76
N VAL A 295 22.15 0.47 3.35
CA VAL A 295 22.41 1.12 2.04
C VAL A 295 22.47 0.09 0.90
N PHE A 296 23.20 -1.02 1.10
CA PHE A 296 23.49 -2.04 0.09
C PHE A 296 23.00 -3.42 0.54
N LYS A 297 21.69 -3.54 0.77
CA LYS A 297 21.05 -4.73 1.37
C LYS A 297 21.31 -6.05 0.62
N ASP A 298 21.50 -5.98 -0.70
CA ASP A 298 21.65 -7.16 -1.55
C ASP A 298 23.14 -7.56 -1.69
N GLU A 299 24.07 -6.63 -1.42
CA GLU A 299 25.51 -6.82 -1.55
C GLU A 299 26.19 -7.09 -0.19
N VAL A 300 25.71 -6.49 0.89
CA VAL A 300 26.25 -6.67 2.24
C VAL A 300 25.46 -7.76 2.96
N ASN A 301 26.12 -8.89 3.22
CA ASN A 301 25.49 -10.05 3.84
C ASN A 301 25.09 -9.79 5.31
N LYS A 302 23.79 -9.95 5.61
CA LYS A 302 23.23 -9.78 6.96
C LYS A 302 23.88 -10.68 8.03
N LYS A 303 24.34 -11.89 7.68
CA LYS A 303 25.01 -12.81 8.63
C LYS A 303 26.35 -12.25 9.09
N VAL A 304 27.10 -11.61 8.20
CA VAL A 304 28.37 -10.94 8.54
C VAL A 304 28.10 -9.79 9.50
N VAL A 305 27.09 -8.98 9.21
CA VAL A 305 26.68 -7.85 10.06
C VAL A 305 26.25 -8.33 11.46
N LEU A 306 25.48 -9.41 11.55
CA LEU A 306 25.11 -10.02 12.84
C LEU A 306 26.33 -10.52 13.59
N GLY A 307 27.27 -11.20 12.92
CA GLY A 307 28.54 -11.63 13.51
C GLY A 307 29.34 -10.47 14.10
N LEU A 308 29.52 -9.40 13.32
CA LEU A 308 30.16 -8.17 13.80
C LEU A 308 29.41 -7.54 14.99
N THR A 309 28.08 -7.57 14.96
CA THR A 309 27.24 -7.07 16.06
C THR A 309 27.44 -7.87 17.35
N TYR A 310 27.46 -9.20 17.27
CA TYR A 310 27.69 -10.04 18.44
C TYR A 310 29.11 -9.87 18.99
N ILE A 311 30.12 -9.81 18.13
CA ILE A 311 31.51 -9.58 18.55
C ILE A 311 31.65 -8.20 19.20
N GLY A 312 31.22 -7.13 18.53
CA GLY A 312 31.30 -5.76 19.05
C GLY A 312 30.50 -5.58 20.34
N GLY A 313 29.28 -6.13 20.40
CA GLY A 313 28.45 -6.10 21.60
C GLY A 313 29.05 -6.87 22.77
N ALA A 314 29.64 -8.05 22.52
CA ALA A 314 30.31 -8.84 23.56
C ALA A 314 31.53 -8.11 24.12
N VAL A 315 32.40 -7.55 23.26
CA VAL A 315 33.58 -6.81 23.71
C VAL A 315 33.17 -5.51 24.43
N ALA A 316 32.14 -4.80 23.95
CA ALA A 316 31.61 -3.62 24.65
C ALA A 316 31.03 -3.97 26.04
N LEU A 317 30.37 -5.13 26.17
CA LEU A 317 29.89 -5.64 27.45
C LEU A 317 31.06 -5.97 28.39
N VAL A 318 32.12 -6.62 27.88
CA VAL A 318 33.36 -6.85 28.64
C VAL A 318 33.96 -5.52 29.11
N THR A 319 34.01 -4.49 28.26
CA THR A 319 34.45 -3.14 28.66
C THR A 319 33.62 -2.56 29.80
N ALA A 320 32.30 -2.69 29.74
CA ALA A 320 31.42 -2.17 30.78
C ALA A 320 31.63 -2.86 32.14
N LEU A 321 31.88 -4.18 32.12
CA LEU A 321 31.92 -5.01 33.33
C LEU A 321 33.32 -5.17 33.95
N THR A 322 34.39 -4.96 33.18
CA THR A 322 35.76 -5.30 33.60
C THR A 322 36.66 -4.08 33.80
N SER A 323 37.89 -4.32 34.26
CA SER A 323 38.92 -3.28 34.42
C SER A 323 39.63 -2.96 33.10
N PRO A 324 40.26 -1.78 32.96
CA PRO A 324 41.00 -1.38 31.75
C PRO A 324 42.07 -2.37 31.29
N LYS A 325 42.64 -3.13 32.23
CA LYS A 325 43.61 -4.18 31.90
C LYS A 325 43.00 -5.31 31.06
N ILE A 326 41.77 -5.69 31.33
CA ILE A 326 41.11 -6.82 30.67
C ILE A 326 40.60 -6.41 29.29
N PHE A 327 39.82 -5.33 29.22
CA PHE A 327 39.19 -4.96 27.94
C PHE A 327 40.19 -4.41 26.91
N ARG A 328 41.37 -3.93 27.32
CA ARG A 328 42.43 -3.51 26.40
C ARG A 328 43.12 -4.69 25.70
N LEU A 329 43.06 -5.91 26.26
CA LEU A 329 43.63 -7.11 25.62
C LEU A 329 43.03 -7.41 24.24
N PHE A 330 41.81 -6.92 23.98
CA PHE A 330 41.09 -7.12 22.73
C PHE A 330 41.37 -6.05 21.67
N LEU A 331 42.07 -4.97 22.03
CA LEU A 331 42.19 -3.77 21.18
C LEU A 331 42.80 -4.08 19.81
N VAL A 332 43.94 -4.76 19.78
CA VAL A 332 44.68 -5.03 18.53
C VAL A 332 43.91 -6.01 17.64
N GLN A 333 43.33 -7.06 18.21
CA GLN A 333 42.51 -8.03 17.47
C GLN A 333 41.27 -7.35 16.89
N TYR A 334 40.70 -6.40 17.62
CA TYR A 334 39.57 -5.60 17.14
C TYR A 334 39.98 -4.61 16.03
N GLN A 335 41.17 -4.00 16.11
CA GLN A 335 41.72 -3.18 15.02
C GLN A 335 41.90 -4.01 13.74
N VAL A 336 42.43 -5.23 13.84
CA VAL A 336 42.52 -6.16 12.71
C VAL A 336 41.13 -6.47 12.14
N LEU A 337 40.14 -6.74 13.00
CA LEU A 337 38.76 -6.97 12.59
C LEU A 337 38.17 -5.76 11.83
N ILE A 338 38.45 -4.53 12.27
CA ILE A 338 38.04 -3.30 11.57
C ILE A 338 38.66 -3.27 10.17
N VAL A 339 39.97 -3.48 10.03
CA VAL A 339 40.65 -3.45 8.72
C VAL A 339 40.07 -4.50 7.77
N VAL A 340 39.90 -5.75 8.24
CA VAL A 340 39.29 -6.83 7.45
C VAL A 340 37.85 -6.48 7.03
N SER A 341 37.06 -5.93 7.96
CA SER A 341 35.70 -5.48 7.66
C SER A 341 35.69 -4.35 6.64
N CYS A 342 36.68 -3.45 6.69
CA CYS A 342 36.75 -2.35 5.73
C CYS A 342 37.04 -2.81 4.31
N ILE A 343 37.96 -3.76 4.16
CA ILE A 343 38.25 -4.41 2.87
C ILE A 343 37.00 -5.12 2.34
N TYR A 344 36.28 -5.83 3.22
CA TYR A 344 35.00 -6.46 2.87
C TYR A 344 33.96 -5.45 2.38
N PHE A 345 33.80 -4.30 3.05
CA PHE A 345 32.87 -3.26 2.61
C PHE A 345 33.27 -2.63 1.27
N ILE A 346 34.57 -2.41 1.02
CA ILE A 346 35.06 -1.98 -0.29
C ILE A 346 34.65 -2.98 -1.37
N TYR A 347 34.85 -4.28 -1.14
CA TYR A 347 34.42 -5.33 -2.05
C TYR A 347 32.90 -5.28 -2.32
N CYS A 348 32.06 -5.16 -1.29
CA CYS A 348 30.61 -5.03 -1.45
C CYS A 348 30.22 -3.78 -2.24
N ILE A 349 30.88 -2.65 -2.03
CA ILE A 349 30.61 -1.41 -2.77
C ILE A 349 31.03 -1.55 -4.24
N ILE A 350 32.16 -2.22 -4.53
CA ILE A 350 32.56 -2.54 -5.90
C ILE A 350 31.49 -3.39 -6.59
N GLN A 351 30.92 -4.38 -5.91
CA GLN A 351 29.79 -5.15 -6.45
C GLN A 351 28.55 -4.27 -6.67
N ALA A 352 28.26 -3.33 -5.77
CA ALA A 352 27.17 -2.37 -5.95
C ALA A 352 27.37 -1.46 -7.18
N ILE A 353 28.62 -1.06 -7.47
CA ILE A 353 28.97 -0.32 -8.69
C ILE A 353 28.71 -1.18 -9.94
N ARG A 354 29.15 -2.45 -9.92
CA ARG A 354 28.90 -3.40 -11.02
C ARG A 354 27.40 -3.61 -11.26
N ASN A 355 26.60 -3.64 -10.18
CA ASN A 355 25.15 -3.72 -10.22
C ASN A 355 24.46 -2.38 -10.56
N LYS A 356 25.21 -1.34 -10.93
CA LYS A 356 24.72 0.00 -11.33
C LYS A 356 23.83 0.67 -10.26
N ARG A 357 24.12 0.43 -8.97
CA ARG A 357 23.40 1.06 -7.87
C ARG A 357 23.66 2.57 -7.85
N LYS A 358 22.58 3.37 -7.79
CA LYS A 358 22.67 4.84 -7.75
C LYS A 358 23.42 5.31 -6.50
N GLY A 359 24.43 6.17 -6.69
CA GLY A 359 25.24 6.76 -5.61
C GLY A 359 26.38 5.89 -5.10
N SER A 360 26.56 4.67 -5.63
CA SER A 360 27.62 3.73 -5.20
C SER A 360 29.03 4.27 -5.36
N ILE A 361 29.33 4.98 -6.46
CA ILE A 361 30.66 5.61 -6.69
C ILE A 361 30.94 6.70 -5.65
N THR A 362 29.98 7.59 -5.42
CA THR A 362 30.14 8.66 -4.41
C THR A 362 30.31 8.06 -3.01
N PHE A 363 29.59 6.98 -2.70
CA PHE A 363 29.77 6.25 -1.45
C PHE A 363 31.16 5.62 -1.35
N LEU A 364 31.68 5.02 -2.43
CA LEU A 364 33.02 4.43 -2.47
C LEU A 364 34.11 5.45 -2.16
N VAL A 365 34.00 6.66 -2.71
CA VAL A 365 34.97 7.74 -2.46
C VAL A 365 34.95 8.15 -0.99
N GLY A 366 33.77 8.43 -0.42
CA GLY A 366 33.65 8.80 1.00
C GLY A 366 34.13 7.69 1.93
N TRP A 367 33.79 6.43 1.61
CA TRP A 367 34.24 5.27 2.38
C TRP A 367 35.74 5.00 2.25
N GLY A 368 36.31 5.12 1.05
CA GLY A 368 37.72 4.91 0.79
C GLY A 368 38.60 5.90 1.56
N ILE A 369 38.20 7.17 1.59
CA ILE A 369 38.90 8.20 2.39
C ILE A 369 38.79 7.89 3.89
N LEU A 370 37.61 7.54 4.39
CA LEU A 370 37.46 7.14 5.80
C LEU A 370 38.28 5.89 6.15
N PHE A 371 38.36 4.91 5.25
CA PHE A 371 39.20 3.73 5.47
C PHE A 371 40.68 4.09 5.56
N LEU A 372 41.17 4.96 4.68
CA LEU A 372 42.56 5.42 4.70
C LEU A 372 42.89 6.15 6.00
N THR A 373 41.98 6.99 6.50
CA THR A 373 42.19 7.68 7.78
C THR A 373 42.11 6.73 8.98
N ILE A 374 41.18 5.76 9.00
CA ILE A 374 41.16 4.70 10.04
C ILE A 374 42.47 3.91 10.04
N PHE A 375 42.97 3.54 8.85
CA PHE A 375 44.22 2.81 8.73
C PHE A 375 45.42 3.63 9.22
N ASN A 376 45.47 4.92 8.88
CA ASN A 376 46.47 5.86 9.38
C ASN A 376 46.45 5.94 10.92
N ASP A 377 45.27 6.16 11.52
CA ASP A 377 45.14 6.30 12.98
C ASP A 377 45.51 5.01 13.72
N ILE A 378 45.22 3.83 13.15
CA ILE A 378 45.65 2.55 13.73
C ILE A 378 47.17 2.44 13.73
N LEU A 379 47.84 2.81 12.65
CA LEU A 379 49.30 2.80 12.58
C LEU A 379 49.93 3.85 13.51
N TYR A 380 49.35 5.05 13.54
CA TYR A 380 49.78 6.14 14.43
C TYR A 380 49.65 5.75 15.91
N THR A 381 48.49 5.24 16.33
CA THR A 381 48.23 4.83 17.73
C THR A 381 49.14 3.69 18.19
N ASN A 382 49.60 2.85 17.26
CA ASN A 382 50.54 1.75 17.56
C ASN A 382 52.02 2.17 17.41
N ASN A 383 52.31 3.46 17.22
CA ASN A 383 53.65 4.04 17.04
C ASN A 383 54.42 3.43 15.85
N VAL A 384 53.72 3.07 14.77
CA VAL A 384 54.33 2.56 13.52
C VAL A 384 54.74 3.71 12.59
N ILE A 385 53.99 4.81 12.62
CA ILE A 385 54.20 6.01 11.79
C ILE A 385 54.06 7.27 12.63
N GLU A 386 54.81 8.32 12.27
CA GLU A 386 54.78 9.64 12.93
C GLU A 386 53.83 10.58 12.16
N THR A 387 52.53 10.28 12.16
CA THR A 387 51.48 11.12 11.53
C THR A 387 50.59 11.79 12.59
N ALA A 388 49.28 11.96 12.31
CA ALA A 388 48.31 12.56 13.24
C ALA A 388 47.01 11.72 13.26
N ASN A 389 46.07 12.06 14.15
CA ASN A 389 44.73 11.46 14.15
C ASN A 389 43.86 12.10 13.04
N LEU A 390 43.56 11.33 11.99
CA LEU A 390 42.85 11.78 10.79
C LEU A 390 41.42 11.24 10.67
N VAL A 391 40.97 10.32 11.54
CA VAL A 391 39.63 9.69 11.40
C VAL A 391 38.49 10.71 11.33
N SER A 392 38.58 11.80 12.09
CA SER A 392 37.58 12.87 12.15
C SER A 392 37.39 13.56 10.79
N PHE A 393 38.49 13.77 10.05
CA PHE A 393 38.45 14.31 8.69
C PHE A 393 37.81 13.32 7.71
N GLY A 394 38.20 12.04 7.78
CA GLY A 394 37.59 11.00 6.95
C GLY A 394 36.08 10.88 7.17
N LEU A 395 35.63 11.03 8.42
CA LEU A 395 34.21 11.03 8.75
C LEU A 395 33.50 12.27 8.22
N PHE A 396 34.11 13.45 8.31
CA PHE A 396 33.58 14.68 7.72
C PHE A 396 33.37 14.54 6.19
N ILE A 397 34.33 13.94 5.48
CA ILE A 397 34.19 13.64 4.05
C ILE A 397 33.08 12.62 3.78
N LEU A 398 32.97 11.56 4.60
CA LEU A 398 31.86 10.61 4.48
C LEU A 398 30.50 11.29 4.70
N ILE A 399 30.38 12.14 5.71
CA ILE A 399 29.20 12.95 6.00
C ILE A 399 28.81 13.80 4.79
N PHE A 400 29.78 14.50 4.20
CA PHE A 400 29.55 15.32 3.02
C PHE A 400 29.09 14.48 1.82
N SER A 401 29.69 13.30 1.63
CA SER A 401 29.28 12.34 0.59
C SER A 401 27.83 11.87 0.78
N GLN A 402 27.39 11.64 2.03
CA GLN A 402 26.00 11.25 2.33
C GLN A 402 25.03 12.40 2.10
N ALA A 403 25.37 13.61 2.56
CA ALA A 403 24.55 14.80 2.34
C ALA A 403 24.34 15.05 0.84
N PHE A 404 25.39 14.88 0.03
CA PHE A 404 25.30 14.99 -1.42
C PHE A 404 24.41 13.89 -2.04
N ILE A 405 24.59 12.62 -1.65
CA ILE A 405 23.74 11.51 -2.14
C ILE A 405 22.26 11.76 -1.81
N LEU A 406 21.98 12.22 -0.59
CA LEU A 406 20.62 12.52 -0.14
C LEU A 406 20.01 13.67 -0.96
N SER A 407 20.74 14.78 -1.12
CA SER A 407 20.32 15.92 -1.92
C SER A 407 20.08 15.55 -3.38
N ALA A 408 20.95 14.73 -3.97
CA ALA A 408 20.77 14.22 -5.32
C ALA A 408 19.54 13.31 -5.46
N ARG A 409 19.24 12.48 -4.45
CA ARG A 409 18.01 11.67 -4.43
C ARG A 409 16.77 12.55 -4.33
N PHE A 410 16.81 13.59 -3.50
CA PHE A 410 15.71 14.54 -3.35
C PHE A 410 15.44 15.30 -4.65
N ALA A 411 16.48 15.84 -5.30
CA ALA A 411 16.34 16.54 -6.58
C ALA A 411 15.76 15.64 -7.68
N ASN A 412 16.19 14.38 -7.76
CA ASN A 412 15.64 13.42 -8.72
C ASN A 412 14.17 13.07 -8.42
N ALA A 413 13.83 12.85 -7.14
CA ALA A 413 12.46 12.57 -6.74
C ALA A 413 11.53 13.77 -7.01
N PHE A 414 12.02 15.00 -6.79
CA PHE A 414 11.28 16.21 -7.10
C PHE A 414 10.99 16.34 -8.61
N LYS A 415 12.02 16.11 -9.45
CA LYS A 415 11.88 16.10 -10.91
C LYS A 415 10.90 15.04 -11.41
N GLU A 416 10.95 13.83 -10.83
CA GLU A 416 10.01 12.76 -11.17
C GLU A 416 8.57 13.14 -10.81
N ASN A 417 8.38 13.81 -9.67
CA ASN A 417 7.08 14.30 -9.22
C ASN A 417 6.52 15.41 -10.13
N GLU A 418 7.37 16.32 -10.62
CA GLU A 418 7.00 17.35 -11.60
C GLU A 418 6.49 16.71 -12.91
N VAL A 419 7.24 15.75 -13.45
CA VAL A 419 6.84 15.00 -14.67
C VAL A 419 5.54 14.22 -14.46
N LEU A 420 5.37 13.59 -13.29
CA LEU A 420 4.13 12.90 -12.96
C LEU A 420 2.94 13.86 -12.88
N THR A 421 3.14 15.04 -12.29
CA THR A 421 2.10 16.08 -12.19
C THR A 421 1.67 16.58 -13.57
N GLU A 422 2.63 16.81 -14.47
CA GLU A 422 2.36 17.17 -15.87
C GLU A 422 1.55 16.09 -16.59
N LYS A 423 2.00 14.82 -16.50
CA LYS A 423 1.30 13.68 -17.11
C LYS A 423 -0.11 13.48 -16.56
N LEU A 424 -0.33 13.79 -15.28
CA LEU A 424 -1.63 13.72 -14.63
C LEU A 424 -2.56 14.82 -15.19
N GLY A 425 -2.04 16.04 -15.41
CA GLY A 425 -2.75 17.11 -16.11
C GLY A 425 -3.20 16.72 -17.52
N ASP A 426 -2.29 16.18 -18.33
CA ASP A 426 -2.59 15.71 -19.69
C ASP A 426 -3.63 14.59 -19.71
N THR A 427 -3.51 13.65 -18.76
CA THR A 427 -4.46 12.53 -18.64
C THR A 427 -5.85 13.03 -18.25
N ASN A 428 -5.92 13.99 -17.32
CA ASN A 428 -7.20 14.56 -16.88
C ASN A 428 -7.90 15.29 -18.03
N LYS A 429 -7.17 16.10 -18.80
CA LYS A 429 -7.69 16.79 -19.99
C LYS A 429 -8.22 15.83 -21.05
N ASN A 430 -7.48 14.74 -21.33
CA ASN A 430 -7.93 13.71 -22.26
C ASN A 430 -9.20 12.97 -21.77
N LEU A 431 -9.30 12.76 -20.45
CA LEU A 431 -10.48 12.13 -19.85
C LEU A 431 -11.72 13.03 -19.98
N GLU A 432 -11.57 14.34 -19.73
CA GLU A 432 -12.64 15.32 -19.90
C GLU A 432 -13.19 15.34 -21.33
N LEU A 433 -12.31 15.39 -22.35
CA LEU A 433 -12.71 15.31 -23.76
C LEU A 433 -13.49 14.03 -24.08
N LYS A 434 -13.07 12.89 -23.52
CA LYS A 434 -13.72 11.60 -23.76
C LYS A 434 -15.09 11.51 -23.07
N VAL A 435 -15.24 12.11 -21.90
CA VAL A 435 -16.53 12.21 -21.19
C VAL A 435 -17.50 13.07 -21.99
N GLU A 436 -17.05 14.20 -22.52
CA GLU A 436 -17.86 15.09 -23.37
C GLU A 436 -18.34 14.36 -24.64
N GLU A 437 -17.43 13.70 -25.36
CA GLU A 437 -17.76 12.91 -26.56
C GLU A 437 -18.80 11.83 -26.25
N ARG A 438 -18.59 11.05 -25.19
CA ARG A 438 -19.52 9.98 -24.79
C ARG A 438 -20.88 10.50 -24.39
N THR A 439 -20.93 11.63 -23.70
CA THR A 439 -22.19 12.26 -23.28
C THR A 439 -23.00 12.70 -24.50
N LYS A 440 -22.35 13.28 -25.50
CA LYS A 440 -22.99 13.67 -26.76
C LYS A 440 -23.56 12.46 -27.51
N THR A 441 -22.76 11.40 -27.70
CA THR A 441 -23.23 10.17 -28.37
C THR A 441 -24.40 9.52 -27.62
N LEU A 442 -24.38 9.53 -26.29
CA LEU A 442 -25.46 8.98 -25.47
C LEU A 442 -26.76 9.75 -25.67
N GLN A 443 -26.68 11.09 -25.69
CA GLN A 443 -27.84 11.95 -25.92
C GLN A 443 -28.46 11.73 -27.31
N GLU A 444 -27.64 11.64 -28.36
CA GLU A 444 -28.09 11.36 -29.73
C GLU A 444 -28.77 9.97 -29.83
N THR A 445 -28.18 8.97 -29.18
CA THR A 445 -28.73 7.60 -29.16
C THR A 445 -30.07 7.55 -28.43
N ASN A 446 -30.20 8.21 -27.28
CA ASN A 446 -31.46 8.28 -26.52
C ASN A 446 -32.57 8.97 -27.31
N LEU A 447 -32.25 10.06 -28.02
CA LEU A 447 -33.22 10.74 -28.89
C LEU A 447 -33.71 9.82 -30.03
N SER A 448 -32.79 9.09 -30.66
CA SER A 448 -33.11 8.12 -31.71
C SER A 448 -33.98 6.97 -31.19
N LEU A 449 -33.63 6.44 -30.01
CA LEU A 449 -34.38 5.36 -29.36
C LEU A 449 -35.81 5.81 -29.01
N GLY A 450 -35.96 7.02 -28.46
CA GLY A 450 -37.28 7.60 -28.15
C GLY A 450 -38.17 7.71 -29.39
N LYS A 451 -37.62 8.15 -30.53
CA LYS A 451 -38.35 8.21 -31.81
C LYS A 451 -38.78 6.82 -32.30
N LYS A 452 -37.89 5.82 -32.26
CA LYS A 452 -38.20 4.45 -32.67
C LYS A 452 -39.28 3.82 -31.80
N ASN A 453 -39.19 3.97 -30.48
CA ASN A 453 -40.21 3.46 -29.56
C ASN A 453 -41.58 4.09 -29.84
N LYS A 454 -41.64 5.41 -30.08
CA LYS A 454 -42.89 6.08 -30.44
C LYS A 454 -43.51 5.49 -31.71
N GLN A 455 -42.72 5.30 -32.77
CA GLN A 455 -43.18 4.72 -34.04
C GLN A 455 -43.69 3.27 -33.89
N ILE A 456 -42.99 2.45 -33.09
CA ILE A 456 -43.42 1.08 -32.81
C ILE A 456 -44.75 1.09 -32.05
N THR A 457 -44.88 1.92 -31.00
CA THR A 457 -46.12 2.04 -30.23
C THR A 457 -47.30 2.49 -31.09
N GLU A 458 -47.11 3.51 -31.94
CA GLU A 458 -48.15 3.98 -32.89
C GLU A 458 -48.59 2.87 -33.85
N SER A 459 -47.65 2.04 -34.33
CA SER A 459 -47.94 0.90 -35.22
C SER A 459 -48.75 -0.18 -34.50
N ILE A 460 -48.43 -0.49 -33.24
CA ILE A 460 -49.17 -1.49 -32.45
C ILE A 460 -50.56 -0.96 -32.08
N GLN A 461 -50.70 0.33 -31.77
CA GLN A 461 -52.02 0.95 -31.56
C GLN A 461 -52.91 0.87 -32.79
N TYR A 462 -52.34 1.03 -33.99
CA TYR A 462 -53.09 0.82 -35.22
C TYR A 462 -53.52 -0.64 -35.39
N ALA A 463 -52.65 -1.61 -35.09
CA ALA A 463 -53.02 -3.02 -35.10
C ALA A 463 -54.16 -3.35 -34.13
N SER A 464 -54.21 -2.70 -32.95
CA SER A 464 -55.32 -2.83 -31.99
C SER A 464 -56.65 -2.36 -32.54
N LYS A 465 -56.67 -1.25 -33.29
CA LYS A 465 -57.89 -0.79 -33.97
C LYS A 465 -58.40 -1.83 -34.97
N ILE A 466 -57.50 -2.47 -35.73
CA ILE A 466 -57.86 -3.54 -36.67
C ILE A 466 -58.42 -4.76 -35.92
N GLN A 467 -57.70 -5.22 -34.88
CA GLN A 467 -58.12 -6.37 -34.08
C GLN A 467 -59.49 -6.14 -33.43
N ASN A 468 -59.70 -4.97 -32.82
CA ASN A 468 -60.98 -4.64 -32.19
C ASN A 468 -62.12 -4.58 -33.20
N ALA A 469 -61.90 -4.03 -34.40
CA ALA A 469 -62.92 -4.01 -35.44
C ALA A 469 -63.39 -5.43 -35.83
N ILE A 470 -62.45 -6.37 -35.93
CA ILE A 470 -62.73 -7.78 -36.24
C ILE A 470 -63.46 -8.48 -35.08
N LEU A 471 -63.10 -8.17 -33.83
CA LEU A 471 -63.79 -8.70 -32.64
C LEU A 471 -65.23 -8.15 -32.54
N THR A 472 -65.44 -6.86 -32.80
CA THR A 472 -66.77 -6.22 -32.70
C THR A 472 -67.74 -6.61 -33.80
N ASP A 473 -67.27 -6.98 -35.00
CA ASP A 473 -68.12 -7.49 -36.09
C ASP A 473 -68.81 -8.82 -35.73
N THR A 474 -68.34 -9.49 -34.66
CA THR A 474 -68.95 -10.71 -34.10
C THR A 474 -69.93 -10.42 -32.97
N GLN A 475 -70.17 -9.15 -32.62
CA GLN A 475 -71.19 -8.76 -31.65
C GLN A 475 -72.55 -8.68 -32.32
N PHE A 476 -73.50 -9.44 -31.78
CA PHE A 476 -74.90 -9.41 -32.20
C PHE A 476 -75.51 -8.02 -32.03
N ASN A 477 -76.21 -7.55 -33.06
CA ASN A 477 -77.17 -6.47 -32.88
C ASN A 477 -78.32 -7.00 -31.99
N ASN A 478 -78.53 -6.29 -30.89
CA ASN A 478 -79.45 -6.55 -29.76
C ASN A 478 -80.95 -6.62 -30.16
N HIS A 479 -81.34 -7.52 -31.05
CA HIS A 479 -82.75 -7.72 -31.41
C HIS A 479 -83.16 -9.18 -31.25
N ASP A 480 -83.88 -9.41 -30.15
CA ASP A 480 -84.97 -10.36 -29.95
C ASP A 480 -84.71 -11.85 -30.27
N ALA A 481 -83.85 -12.52 -29.48
CA ALA A 481 -83.93 -13.97 -29.13
C ALA A 481 -82.70 -14.54 -28.36
N VAL A 482 -81.84 -13.73 -27.74
CA VAL A 482 -80.57 -14.21 -27.16
C VAL A 482 -80.64 -14.36 -25.63
N PRO A 483 -80.08 -15.43 -25.03
CA PRO A 483 -79.85 -15.57 -23.57
C PRO A 483 -79.02 -14.42 -22.99
N GLU A 484 -79.25 -14.06 -21.73
CA GLU A 484 -78.45 -13.03 -21.04
C GLU A 484 -76.97 -13.46 -20.98
N PHE A 485 -76.04 -12.62 -21.46
CA PHE A 485 -74.61 -12.94 -21.47
C PHE A 485 -73.74 -11.72 -21.17
N PHE A 486 -72.50 -11.97 -20.76
CA PHE A 486 -71.47 -10.95 -20.63
C PHE A 486 -70.14 -11.43 -21.22
N VAL A 487 -69.29 -10.47 -21.60
CA VAL A 487 -67.90 -10.73 -21.99
C VAL A 487 -67.00 -9.82 -21.15
N PHE A 488 -66.13 -10.44 -20.35
CA PHE A 488 -65.02 -9.78 -19.67
C PHE A 488 -63.75 -10.02 -20.49
N PHE A 489 -63.25 -8.98 -21.15
CA PHE A 489 -62.10 -9.07 -22.06
C PHE A 489 -61.09 -7.98 -21.73
N LYS A 490 -59.85 -8.40 -21.43
CA LYS A 490 -58.78 -7.51 -21.00
C LYS A 490 -57.43 -7.97 -21.57
N PRO A 491 -56.99 -7.37 -22.70
CA PRO A 491 -55.66 -7.60 -23.24
C PRO A 491 -54.56 -7.26 -22.23
N ARG A 492 -53.44 -8.00 -22.27
CA ARG A 492 -52.25 -7.75 -21.45
C ARG A 492 -51.47 -6.54 -21.93
N ASP A 493 -51.28 -6.45 -23.25
CA ASP A 493 -50.62 -5.36 -23.95
C ASP A 493 -51.66 -4.50 -24.70
N ILE A 494 -51.27 -3.87 -25.81
CA ILE A 494 -52.18 -3.07 -26.65
C ILE A 494 -53.10 -3.97 -27.52
N VAL A 495 -52.69 -5.21 -27.77
CA VAL A 495 -53.41 -6.23 -28.57
C VAL A 495 -53.35 -7.59 -27.87
N SER A 496 -54.32 -8.46 -28.14
CA SER A 496 -54.57 -9.71 -27.40
C SER A 496 -54.42 -10.96 -28.27
N GLY A 497 -53.84 -12.03 -27.72
CA GLY A 497 -53.96 -13.40 -28.25
C GLY A 497 -55.35 -14.00 -28.04
N ASP A 498 -56.02 -13.63 -26.95
CA ASP A 498 -57.37 -14.09 -26.68
C ASP A 498 -58.41 -13.46 -27.61
N PHE A 499 -59.42 -14.23 -27.98
CA PHE A 499 -60.61 -13.72 -28.66
C PHE A 499 -61.88 -14.47 -28.25
N TYR A 500 -63.01 -13.77 -28.35
CA TYR A 500 -64.33 -14.36 -28.31
C TYR A 500 -64.99 -14.28 -29.68
N TRP A 501 -65.93 -15.18 -29.95
CA TRP A 501 -66.68 -15.21 -31.20
C TRP A 501 -68.07 -15.76 -30.93
N ILE A 502 -69.11 -15.09 -31.41
CA ILE A 502 -70.52 -15.48 -31.19
C ILE A 502 -71.25 -15.38 -32.53
N LYS A 503 -72.08 -16.37 -32.88
CA LYS A 503 -72.89 -16.35 -34.12
C LYS A 503 -74.18 -17.15 -33.97
N GLN A 504 -75.28 -16.64 -34.51
CA GLN A 504 -76.56 -17.36 -34.54
C GLN A 504 -76.75 -18.03 -35.89
N ILE A 505 -77.18 -19.28 -35.83
CA ILE A 505 -77.46 -20.12 -36.98
C ILE A 505 -78.86 -20.71 -36.78
N GLY A 506 -79.85 -20.13 -37.45
CA GLY A 506 -81.25 -20.49 -37.22
C GLY A 506 -81.65 -20.28 -35.76
N ASP A 507 -82.12 -21.36 -35.10
CA ASP A 507 -82.55 -21.36 -33.70
C ASP A 507 -81.42 -21.72 -32.71
N SER A 508 -80.17 -21.85 -33.19
CA SER A 508 -79.01 -22.19 -32.37
C SER A 508 -78.03 -21.03 -32.26
N ILE A 509 -77.40 -20.89 -31.10
CA ILE A 509 -76.39 -19.86 -30.82
C ILE A 509 -75.06 -20.55 -30.58
N LEU A 510 -74.05 -20.21 -31.38
CA LEU A 510 -72.68 -20.65 -31.17
C LEU A 510 -71.89 -19.54 -30.49
N PHE A 511 -71.09 -19.92 -29.51
CA PHE A 511 -70.18 -18.98 -28.83
C PHE A 511 -68.86 -19.65 -28.45
N VAL A 512 -67.81 -18.86 -28.45
CA VAL A 512 -66.42 -19.28 -28.37
C VAL A 512 -65.64 -18.35 -27.45
N ALA A 513 -64.76 -18.94 -26.66
CA ALA A 513 -63.64 -18.26 -26.02
C ALA A 513 -62.37 -19.02 -26.37
N ALA A 514 -61.39 -18.30 -26.93
CA ALA A 514 -60.14 -18.84 -27.40
C ALA A 514 -58.96 -18.07 -26.82
N ASP A 515 -57.91 -18.81 -26.51
CA ASP A 515 -56.63 -18.37 -25.98
C ASP A 515 -55.55 -18.82 -26.96
N CYS A 516 -54.94 -17.86 -27.67
CA CYS A 516 -53.95 -18.18 -28.69
C CYS A 516 -52.54 -18.24 -28.10
N THR A 517 -51.68 -19.06 -28.70
CA THR A 517 -50.28 -19.13 -28.29
C THR A 517 -49.59 -17.76 -28.42
N GLY A 518 -49.15 -17.23 -27.27
CA GLY A 518 -48.44 -15.96 -27.17
C GLY A 518 -49.39 -14.75 -27.07
N HIS A 519 -48.86 -13.65 -26.52
CA HIS A 519 -49.58 -12.40 -26.28
C HIS A 519 -49.02 -11.26 -27.15
N GLY A 520 -49.66 -10.10 -27.17
CA GLY A 520 -49.19 -8.96 -27.95
C GLY A 520 -49.28 -9.24 -29.46
N VAL A 521 -48.37 -8.67 -30.27
CA VAL A 521 -48.53 -8.67 -31.73
C VAL A 521 -48.65 -10.08 -32.34
N PRO A 522 -47.81 -11.08 -32.00
CA PRO A 522 -47.95 -12.44 -32.55
C PRO A 522 -49.27 -13.12 -32.18
N GLY A 523 -49.70 -13.00 -30.92
CA GLY A 523 -50.99 -13.51 -30.46
C GLY A 523 -52.15 -12.86 -31.21
N ALA A 524 -52.07 -11.55 -31.45
CA ALA A 524 -53.10 -10.82 -32.18
C ALA A 524 -53.30 -11.28 -33.63
N PHE A 525 -52.23 -11.72 -34.31
CA PHE A 525 -52.36 -12.33 -35.63
C PHE A 525 -53.04 -13.71 -35.56
N MET A 526 -52.75 -14.49 -34.53
CA MET A 526 -53.39 -15.79 -34.30
C MET A 526 -54.89 -15.64 -34.04
N SER A 527 -55.28 -14.62 -33.26
CA SER A 527 -56.68 -14.37 -32.93
C SER A 527 -57.49 -13.94 -34.15
N ILE A 528 -56.94 -13.04 -34.99
CA ILE A 528 -57.54 -12.66 -36.28
C ILE A 528 -57.70 -13.88 -37.21
N LEU A 529 -56.68 -14.75 -37.28
CA LEU A 529 -56.72 -15.95 -38.10
C LEU A 529 -57.80 -16.93 -37.62
N GLY A 530 -57.92 -17.11 -36.31
CA GLY A 530 -58.97 -17.92 -35.68
C GLY A 530 -60.37 -17.43 -36.02
N ILE A 531 -60.62 -16.12 -35.84
CA ILE A 531 -61.91 -15.49 -36.17
C ILE A 531 -62.24 -15.64 -37.66
N ALA A 532 -61.27 -15.39 -38.55
CA ALA A 532 -61.47 -15.50 -39.98
C ALA A 532 -61.88 -16.93 -40.40
N TYR A 533 -61.22 -17.95 -39.85
CA TYR A 533 -61.57 -19.34 -40.15
C TYR A 533 -62.87 -19.80 -39.51
N LEU A 534 -63.20 -19.34 -38.30
CA LEU A 534 -64.53 -19.60 -37.73
C LEU A 534 -65.63 -19.00 -38.60
N ASN A 535 -65.46 -17.77 -39.07
CA ASN A 535 -66.40 -17.13 -40.00
C ASN A 535 -66.55 -17.93 -41.30
N GLU A 536 -65.44 -18.40 -41.88
CA GLU A 536 -65.44 -19.21 -43.10
C GLU A 536 -66.16 -20.56 -42.88
N ILE A 537 -65.72 -21.35 -41.89
CA ILE A 537 -66.25 -22.70 -41.59
C ILE A 537 -67.76 -22.66 -41.35
N VAL A 538 -68.24 -21.62 -40.67
CA VAL A 538 -69.64 -21.48 -40.28
C VAL A 538 -70.49 -20.77 -41.36
N SER A 539 -69.88 -20.15 -42.37
CA SER A 539 -70.61 -19.53 -43.49
C SER A 539 -71.10 -20.52 -44.55
N GLU A 540 -70.55 -21.73 -44.59
CA GLU A 540 -71.01 -22.79 -45.49
C GLU A 540 -72.42 -23.26 -45.10
N THR A 541 -73.35 -23.37 -46.05
CA THR A 541 -74.81 -23.53 -45.86
C THR A 541 -75.30 -24.81 -45.15
N LYS A 542 -74.43 -25.55 -44.48
CA LYS A 542 -74.76 -26.74 -43.69
C LYS A 542 -74.37 -26.51 -42.24
N TYR A 543 -75.35 -26.62 -41.34
CA TYR A 543 -75.12 -26.67 -39.90
C TYR A 543 -74.08 -27.76 -39.56
N LYS A 544 -73.04 -27.40 -38.78
CA LYS A 544 -71.96 -28.29 -38.32
C LYS A 544 -71.93 -28.29 -36.80
N ARG A 545 -71.71 -29.46 -36.19
CA ARG A 545 -71.56 -29.60 -34.74
C ARG A 545 -70.23 -29.00 -34.23
N PRO A 546 -70.13 -28.59 -32.96
CA PRO A 546 -68.94 -27.97 -32.40
C PRO A 546 -67.63 -28.77 -32.58
N ASP A 547 -67.67 -30.10 -32.41
CA ASP A 547 -66.52 -31.00 -32.59
C ASP A 547 -65.98 -30.99 -34.04
N ILE A 548 -66.87 -30.90 -35.02
CA ILE A 548 -66.51 -30.86 -36.45
C ILE A 548 -65.85 -29.52 -36.77
N ILE A 549 -66.42 -28.42 -36.24
CA ILE A 549 -65.87 -27.07 -36.41
C ILE A 549 -64.44 -27.00 -35.87
N LEU A 550 -64.16 -27.57 -34.69
CA LEU A 550 -62.81 -27.57 -34.13
C LEU A 550 -61.81 -28.39 -34.96
N ASN A 551 -62.21 -29.52 -35.53
CA ASN A 551 -61.35 -30.32 -36.38
C ASN A 551 -61.00 -29.56 -37.68
N GLU A 552 -61.98 -28.93 -38.33
CA GLU A 552 -61.74 -28.11 -39.52
C GLU A 552 -60.88 -26.87 -39.21
N LEU A 553 -61.12 -26.23 -38.06
CA LEU A 553 -60.32 -25.09 -37.61
C LEU A 553 -58.86 -25.50 -37.39
N ARG A 554 -58.62 -26.66 -36.74
CA ARG A 554 -57.27 -27.21 -36.56
C ARG A 554 -56.59 -27.43 -37.91
N ASP A 555 -57.27 -28.03 -38.87
CA ASP A 555 -56.69 -28.29 -40.19
C ASP A 555 -56.36 -27.00 -40.96
N LYS A 556 -57.24 -26.00 -40.90
CA LYS A 556 -57.00 -24.68 -41.51
C LYS A 556 -55.83 -23.95 -40.84
N ILE A 557 -55.74 -23.96 -39.51
CA ILE A 557 -54.62 -23.35 -38.77
C ILE A 557 -53.30 -24.05 -39.12
N LYS A 558 -53.25 -25.39 -39.07
CA LYS A 558 -52.06 -26.17 -39.41
C LYS A 558 -51.58 -25.90 -40.84
N LYS A 559 -52.52 -25.87 -41.80
CA LYS A 559 -52.22 -25.59 -43.21
C LYS A 559 -51.64 -24.18 -43.38
N SER A 560 -52.24 -23.19 -42.73
CA SER A 560 -51.89 -21.78 -42.93
C SER A 560 -50.56 -21.40 -42.26
N LEU A 561 -50.23 -22.07 -41.16
CA LEU A 561 -48.95 -21.93 -40.46
C LEU A 561 -47.89 -22.94 -40.94
N ASN A 562 -48.17 -23.73 -41.98
CA ASN A 562 -47.30 -24.78 -42.53
C ASN A 562 -46.74 -25.72 -41.43
N GLN A 563 -47.58 -26.09 -40.47
CA GLN A 563 -47.17 -26.92 -39.35
C GLN A 563 -46.95 -28.36 -39.80
N THR A 564 -45.85 -28.96 -39.33
CA THR A 564 -45.51 -30.37 -39.59
C THR A 564 -45.18 -31.07 -38.30
N SER A 565 -45.27 -32.40 -38.25
CA SER A 565 -44.92 -33.17 -37.04
C SER A 565 -43.40 -33.27 -36.79
N LYS A 566 -42.56 -32.53 -37.52
CA LYS A 566 -41.08 -32.57 -37.44
C LYS A 566 -40.56 -31.73 -36.26
N LEU A 567 -39.43 -32.14 -35.68
CA LEU A 567 -38.73 -31.35 -34.67
C LEU A 567 -38.35 -29.96 -35.25
N GLY A 568 -38.77 -28.88 -34.58
CA GLY A 568 -38.47 -27.50 -34.98
C GLY A 568 -39.56 -26.80 -35.81
N SER A 569 -40.71 -27.43 -36.07
CA SER A 569 -41.86 -26.76 -36.69
C SER A 569 -42.50 -25.73 -35.75
N ASN A 570 -43.15 -24.71 -36.31
CA ASN A 570 -44.05 -23.83 -35.58
C ASN A 570 -45.16 -24.68 -34.91
N LYS A 571 -45.50 -24.37 -33.64
CA LYS A 571 -46.53 -25.04 -32.84
C LYS A 571 -47.60 -24.07 -32.32
N ASP A 572 -47.62 -22.85 -32.84
CA ASP A 572 -48.58 -21.83 -32.46
C ASP A 572 -49.99 -22.35 -32.76
N GLY A 573 -50.85 -22.32 -31.76
CA GLY A 573 -52.21 -22.80 -31.87
C GLY A 573 -53.12 -21.95 -31.02
N MET A 574 -54.27 -22.52 -30.68
CA MET A 574 -55.16 -21.93 -29.70
C MET A 574 -55.82 -23.01 -28.85
N ASP A 575 -56.02 -22.67 -27.60
CA ASP A 575 -56.86 -23.38 -26.66
C ASP A 575 -58.24 -22.74 -26.77
N ILE A 576 -59.28 -23.55 -27.00
CA ILE A 576 -60.59 -23.03 -27.39
C ILE A 576 -61.70 -23.83 -26.72
N ALA A 577 -62.74 -23.14 -26.29
CA ALA A 577 -64.01 -23.73 -25.90
C ALA A 577 -65.06 -23.24 -26.90
N ILE A 578 -65.76 -24.17 -27.56
CA ILE A 578 -66.88 -23.85 -28.45
C ILE A 578 -68.15 -24.52 -27.93
N CYS A 579 -69.21 -23.74 -27.88
CA CYS A 579 -70.49 -24.15 -27.36
C CYS A 579 -71.57 -23.81 -28.37
N GLU A 580 -72.58 -24.66 -28.44
CA GLU A 580 -73.80 -24.41 -29.19
C GLU A 580 -74.99 -24.64 -28.26
N ILE A 581 -75.86 -23.66 -28.17
CA ILE A 581 -77.14 -23.75 -27.48
C ILE A 581 -78.24 -23.91 -28.51
N ASP A 582 -78.91 -25.05 -28.49
CA ASP A 582 -80.14 -25.30 -29.23
C ASP A 582 -81.33 -24.87 -28.36
N LEU A 583 -81.86 -23.67 -28.62
CA LEU A 583 -82.94 -23.08 -27.81
C LEU A 583 -84.25 -23.85 -27.93
N LYS A 584 -84.48 -24.52 -29.08
CA LYS A 584 -85.70 -25.26 -29.36
C LYS A 584 -85.74 -26.58 -28.59
N ASN A 585 -84.64 -27.32 -28.59
CA ASN A 585 -84.55 -28.61 -27.91
C ASN A 585 -84.02 -28.51 -26.47
N LYS A 586 -83.65 -27.30 -26.02
CA LYS A 586 -83.02 -27.03 -24.72
C LYS A 586 -81.78 -27.89 -24.49
N LYS A 587 -80.85 -27.86 -25.45
CA LYS A 587 -79.62 -28.65 -25.39
C LYS A 587 -78.37 -27.81 -25.53
N LEU A 588 -77.36 -28.14 -24.74
CA LEU A 588 -76.01 -27.62 -24.85
C LEU A 588 -75.12 -28.67 -25.52
N LYS A 589 -74.47 -28.29 -26.61
CA LYS A 589 -73.43 -29.07 -27.28
C LYS A 589 -72.09 -28.39 -27.07
N PHE A 590 -71.08 -29.14 -26.67
CA PHE A 590 -69.75 -28.62 -26.33
C PHE A 590 -68.64 -29.47 -26.96
N ALA A 591 -67.61 -28.77 -27.44
CA ALA A 591 -66.30 -29.34 -27.73
C ALA A 591 -65.23 -28.34 -27.29
N GLY A 592 -64.07 -28.84 -26.85
CA GLY A 592 -63.00 -27.96 -26.40
C GLY A 592 -61.60 -28.55 -26.59
N ALA A 593 -60.65 -27.66 -26.83
CA ALA A 593 -59.22 -27.90 -26.91
C ALA A 593 -58.56 -27.23 -25.70
N TYR A 594 -58.11 -28.01 -24.72
CA TYR A 594 -57.61 -27.60 -23.38
C TYR A 594 -58.57 -26.76 -22.50
N ASN A 595 -59.34 -25.84 -23.06
CA ASN A 595 -60.27 -24.95 -22.34
C ASN A 595 -61.59 -25.65 -22.00
N PRO A 596 -61.88 -25.90 -20.71
CA PRO A 596 -63.11 -26.56 -20.29
C PRO A 596 -64.30 -25.60 -20.31
N LEU A 597 -65.50 -26.16 -20.22
CA LEU A 597 -66.71 -25.42 -19.87
C LEU A 597 -67.06 -25.66 -18.39
N TYR A 598 -67.43 -24.59 -17.68
CA TYR A 598 -68.07 -24.67 -16.37
C TYR A 598 -69.55 -24.35 -16.51
N LEU A 599 -70.41 -25.24 -16.02
CA LEU A 599 -71.84 -25.04 -15.89
C LEU A 599 -72.18 -25.04 -14.40
N ILE A 600 -72.93 -24.05 -13.94
CA ILE A 600 -73.42 -23.97 -12.57
C ILE A 600 -74.93 -24.18 -12.58
N ARG A 601 -75.38 -25.18 -11.82
CA ARG A 601 -76.78 -25.57 -11.64
C ARG A 601 -76.98 -25.92 -10.16
N ASP A 602 -78.06 -25.44 -9.54
CA ASP A 602 -78.38 -25.70 -8.13
C ASP A 602 -77.20 -25.45 -7.16
N LYS A 603 -76.41 -24.40 -7.41
CA LYS A 603 -75.16 -24.05 -6.67
C LYS A 603 -74.04 -25.10 -6.74
N GLU A 604 -74.12 -26.05 -7.66
CA GLU A 604 -73.06 -26.99 -7.96
C GLU A 604 -72.37 -26.66 -9.30
N LEU A 605 -71.03 -26.68 -9.31
CA LEU A 605 -70.23 -26.46 -10.52
C LEU A 605 -69.92 -27.79 -11.21
N LEU A 606 -70.56 -28.01 -12.36
CA LEU A 606 -70.26 -29.10 -13.29
C LEU A 606 -69.17 -28.66 -14.27
N ARG A 607 -68.09 -29.45 -14.36
CA ARG A 607 -66.98 -29.21 -15.31
C ARG A 607 -67.04 -30.18 -16.48
N LEU A 608 -67.31 -29.67 -17.69
CA LEU A 608 -67.09 -30.41 -18.93
C LEU A 608 -65.62 -30.28 -19.35
N LYS A 609 -64.89 -31.40 -19.28
CA LYS A 609 -63.46 -31.44 -19.66
C LYS A 609 -63.29 -31.23 -21.17
N ALA A 610 -62.30 -30.45 -21.58
CA ALA A 610 -61.83 -30.42 -22.96
C ALA A 610 -60.88 -31.59 -23.27
N ASP A 611 -60.65 -31.83 -24.56
CA ASP A 611 -59.59 -32.73 -25.00
C ASP A 611 -58.23 -32.09 -24.78
N LYS A 612 -57.24 -32.89 -24.37
CA LYS A 612 -55.90 -32.40 -23.98
C LYS A 612 -54.98 -32.21 -25.19
N MET A 613 -55.46 -31.45 -26.17
CA MET A 613 -54.76 -31.14 -27.41
C MET A 613 -55.25 -29.78 -27.93
N PRO A 614 -54.40 -28.94 -28.53
CA PRO A 614 -54.77 -27.60 -29.00
C PRO A 614 -55.41 -27.66 -30.39
N ILE A 615 -55.87 -26.50 -30.87
CA ILE A 615 -56.11 -26.23 -32.28
C ILE A 615 -54.78 -25.87 -32.93
N GLY A 616 -54.06 -26.91 -33.35
CA GLY A 616 -52.73 -26.82 -33.95
C GLY A 616 -52.09 -28.21 -34.04
N VAL A 617 -50.81 -28.27 -34.40
CA VAL A 617 -50.07 -29.54 -34.45
C VAL A 617 -49.84 -30.11 -33.05
N HIS A 618 -50.17 -31.39 -32.85
CA HIS A 618 -49.95 -32.09 -31.58
C HIS A 618 -49.34 -33.49 -31.79
N LYS A 619 -48.76 -34.08 -30.74
CA LYS A 619 -48.16 -35.43 -30.82
C LYS A 619 -49.20 -36.52 -31.07
N ILE A 620 -50.41 -36.30 -30.55
CA ILE A 620 -51.58 -37.18 -30.67
C ILE A 620 -52.72 -36.28 -31.13
N GLU A 621 -53.22 -36.51 -32.33
CA GLU A 621 -54.28 -35.70 -32.97
C GLU A 621 -55.50 -36.59 -33.22
N GLU A 622 -56.28 -36.81 -32.17
CA GLU A 622 -57.57 -37.46 -32.31
C GLU A 622 -58.65 -36.43 -32.70
N PRO A 623 -59.78 -36.86 -33.30
CA PRO A 623 -60.93 -35.99 -33.47
C PRO A 623 -61.44 -35.48 -32.12
N PHE A 624 -61.82 -34.21 -32.04
CA PHE A 624 -62.41 -33.65 -30.81
C PHE A 624 -63.69 -34.37 -30.37
N THR A 625 -63.87 -34.51 -29.07
CA THR A 625 -64.98 -35.22 -28.44
C THR A 625 -66.24 -34.34 -28.39
N HIS A 626 -67.33 -34.84 -28.99
CA HIS A 626 -68.65 -34.23 -28.85
C HIS A 626 -69.27 -34.52 -27.48
N LYS A 627 -69.77 -33.48 -26.80
CA LYS A 627 -70.53 -33.61 -25.55
C LYS A 627 -71.87 -32.90 -25.67
N GLU A 628 -72.93 -33.56 -25.22
CA GLU A 628 -74.29 -33.04 -25.28
C GLU A 628 -74.94 -33.23 -23.90
N MET A 629 -75.67 -32.22 -23.44
CA MET A 629 -76.46 -32.28 -22.22
C MET A 629 -77.71 -31.41 -22.31
N ASP A 630 -78.73 -31.76 -21.53
CA ASP A 630 -79.97 -30.98 -21.44
C ASP A 630 -79.76 -29.75 -20.55
N LEU A 631 -80.34 -28.63 -20.99
CA LEU A 631 -80.32 -27.35 -20.30
C LEU A 631 -81.53 -27.20 -19.39
N GLU A 632 -81.28 -26.72 -18.19
CA GLU A 632 -82.30 -26.36 -17.20
C GLU A 632 -82.44 -24.85 -17.08
N LYS A 633 -83.54 -24.41 -16.47
CA LYS A 633 -83.77 -22.99 -16.20
C LYS A 633 -82.68 -22.49 -15.23
N ASP A 634 -82.19 -21.28 -15.48
CA ASP A 634 -81.17 -20.59 -14.67
C ASP A 634 -79.77 -21.23 -14.70
N ASP A 635 -79.53 -22.19 -15.61
CA ASP A 635 -78.18 -22.70 -15.88
C ASP A 635 -77.24 -21.55 -16.27
N MET A 636 -76.10 -21.46 -15.58
CA MET A 636 -75.06 -20.47 -15.86
C MET A 636 -73.82 -21.13 -16.46
N ILE A 637 -73.47 -20.73 -17.68
CA ILE A 637 -72.37 -21.29 -18.46
C ILE A 637 -71.21 -20.30 -18.51
N TYR A 638 -70.00 -20.78 -18.24
CA TYR A 638 -68.76 -20.01 -18.37
C TYR A 638 -67.74 -20.74 -19.25
N ILE A 639 -67.19 -20.00 -20.21
CA ILE A 639 -65.99 -20.36 -20.97
C ILE A 639 -64.98 -19.22 -20.87
N PHE A 640 -63.70 -19.55 -20.78
CA PHE A 640 -62.67 -18.58 -20.39
C PHE A 640 -61.27 -19.01 -20.88
N SER A 641 -60.36 -18.05 -20.96
CA SER A 641 -58.91 -18.26 -21.11
C SER A 641 -58.21 -18.38 -19.75
N ASP A 642 -56.94 -18.76 -19.72
CA ASP A 642 -56.25 -19.04 -18.47
C ASP A 642 -55.82 -17.78 -17.69
N GLY A 643 -55.77 -16.61 -18.33
CA GLY A 643 -55.16 -15.42 -17.75
C GLY A 643 -55.78 -14.93 -16.44
N PHE A 644 -57.10 -15.13 -16.24
CA PHE A 644 -57.74 -14.74 -14.97
C PHE A 644 -57.22 -15.58 -13.80
N GLN A 645 -57.20 -16.91 -13.96
CA GLN A 645 -56.76 -17.84 -12.92
C GLN A 645 -55.24 -17.85 -12.74
N ASP A 646 -54.49 -17.48 -13.77
CA ASP A 646 -53.04 -17.44 -13.75
C ASP A 646 -52.47 -16.11 -13.24
N GLN A 647 -53.28 -15.05 -13.16
CA GLN A 647 -52.85 -13.75 -12.66
C GLN A 647 -52.16 -13.83 -11.30
N VAL A 648 -50.94 -13.30 -11.23
CA VAL A 648 -50.17 -13.16 -10.00
C VAL A 648 -50.63 -11.93 -9.22
N GLY A 649 -50.87 -12.10 -7.92
CA GLY A 649 -51.44 -11.08 -7.06
C GLY A 649 -51.56 -11.46 -5.58
N GLY A 650 -52.31 -10.66 -4.83
CA GLY A 650 -52.48 -10.76 -3.38
C GLY A 650 -51.21 -10.39 -2.59
N GLU A 651 -51.31 -10.34 -1.27
CA GLU A 651 -50.20 -9.94 -0.37
C GLU A 651 -48.93 -10.79 -0.52
N GLN A 652 -49.09 -12.04 -0.95
CA GLN A 652 -48.00 -13.02 -1.11
C GLN A 652 -47.46 -13.12 -2.54
N GLY A 653 -48.03 -12.38 -3.52
CA GLY A 653 -47.57 -12.40 -4.91
C GLY A 653 -47.66 -13.78 -5.57
N GLN A 654 -48.80 -14.46 -5.45
CA GLN A 654 -49.04 -15.81 -5.97
C GLN A 654 -50.11 -15.82 -7.07
N LYS A 655 -50.18 -16.89 -7.88
CA LYS A 655 -51.27 -17.08 -8.85
C LYS A 655 -52.62 -17.20 -8.13
N LEU A 656 -53.71 -16.72 -8.74
CA LEU A 656 -55.06 -16.87 -8.18
C LEU A 656 -55.46 -18.35 -8.04
N MET A 657 -55.06 -19.17 -9.02
CA MET A 657 -55.33 -20.59 -9.17
C MET A 657 -56.80 -20.88 -9.50
N ALA A 658 -57.00 -21.96 -10.27
CA ALA A 658 -58.32 -22.42 -10.70
C ALA A 658 -59.32 -22.66 -9.54
N LYS A 659 -58.83 -22.96 -8.33
CA LYS A 659 -59.68 -23.20 -7.16
C LYS A 659 -60.45 -21.93 -6.75
N LYS A 660 -59.74 -20.82 -6.51
CA LYS A 660 -60.35 -19.55 -6.12
C LYS A 660 -61.21 -18.97 -7.23
N PHE A 661 -60.80 -19.16 -8.49
CA PHE A 661 -61.59 -18.74 -9.63
C PHE A 661 -62.97 -19.43 -9.66
N LYS A 662 -63.01 -20.76 -9.44
CA LYS A 662 -64.27 -21.50 -9.34
C LYS A 662 -65.14 -21.07 -8.16
N GLU A 663 -64.54 -20.87 -7.00
CA GLU A 663 -65.24 -20.39 -5.79
C GLU A 663 -65.91 -19.04 -6.08
N MET A 664 -65.18 -18.11 -6.70
CA MET A 664 -65.72 -16.81 -7.09
C MET A 664 -66.86 -16.92 -8.12
N LEU A 665 -66.75 -17.78 -9.14
CA LEU A 665 -67.85 -17.99 -10.09
C LEU A 665 -69.09 -18.57 -9.41
N LEU A 666 -68.92 -19.47 -8.43
CA LEU A 666 -70.00 -20.01 -7.61
C LEU A 666 -70.62 -18.94 -6.70
N ASP A 667 -69.85 -17.96 -6.23
CA ASP A 667 -70.38 -16.91 -5.35
C ASP A 667 -71.25 -15.90 -6.13
N ILE A 668 -70.90 -15.60 -7.39
CA ILE A 668 -71.56 -14.55 -8.18
C ILE A 668 -72.65 -15.09 -9.13
N HIS A 669 -72.75 -16.41 -9.35
CA HIS A 669 -73.59 -16.97 -10.40
C HIS A 669 -75.09 -16.63 -10.31
N ASP A 670 -75.60 -16.28 -9.13
CA ASP A 670 -77.00 -15.89 -8.88
C ASP A 670 -77.26 -14.41 -9.28
N ASP A 671 -76.23 -13.55 -9.27
CA ASP A 671 -76.33 -12.11 -9.57
C ASP A 671 -76.67 -11.86 -11.05
N SER A 672 -77.12 -10.66 -11.43
CA SER A 672 -77.34 -10.36 -12.86
C SER A 672 -76.04 -10.47 -13.67
N VAL A 673 -76.12 -10.80 -14.95
CA VAL A 673 -74.91 -10.99 -15.80
C VAL A 673 -73.99 -9.77 -15.84
N GLU A 674 -74.55 -8.56 -15.70
CA GLU A 674 -73.76 -7.32 -15.63
C GLU A 674 -73.09 -7.14 -14.25
N GLU A 675 -73.78 -7.49 -13.15
CA GLU A 675 -73.19 -7.48 -11.80
C GLU A 675 -72.05 -8.50 -11.70
N GLN A 676 -72.21 -9.70 -12.28
CA GLN A 676 -71.16 -10.70 -12.35
C GLN A 676 -69.90 -10.17 -13.04
N LYS A 677 -70.06 -9.52 -14.21
CA LYS A 677 -68.95 -8.91 -14.93
C LYS A 677 -68.25 -7.83 -14.08
N ASN A 678 -69.01 -6.97 -13.42
CA ASN A 678 -68.47 -5.94 -12.53
C ASN A 678 -67.73 -6.55 -11.33
N HIS A 679 -68.26 -7.62 -10.75
CA HIS A 679 -67.59 -8.38 -9.68
C HIS A 679 -66.28 -9.00 -10.14
N LEU A 680 -66.25 -9.60 -11.34
CA LEU A 680 -65.03 -10.15 -11.93
C LEU A 680 -63.98 -9.06 -12.16
N GLU A 681 -64.39 -7.90 -12.70
CA GLU A 681 -63.48 -6.78 -12.94
C GLU A 681 -62.87 -6.24 -11.65
N HIS A 682 -63.71 -6.00 -10.64
CA HIS A 682 -63.25 -5.53 -9.34
C HIS A 682 -62.33 -6.54 -8.66
N SER A 683 -62.71 -7.82 -8.67
CA SER A 683 -61.92 -8.89 -8.06
C SER A 683 -60.58 -9.08 -8.75
N PHE A 684 -60.54 -9.01 -10.09
CA PHE A 684 -59.30 -9.06 -10.86
C PHE A 684 -58.37 -7.89 -10.53
N LYS A 685 -58.93 -6.66 -10.50
CA LYS A 685 -58.16 -5.45 -10.17
C LYS A 685 -57.60 -5.50 -8.75
N HIS A 686 -58.42 -5.95 -7.80
CA HIS A 686 -58.03 -6.09 -6.40
C HIS A 686 -56.96 -7.16 -6.21
N TRP A 687 -57.15 -8.35 -6.79
CA TRP A 687 -56.17 -9.44 -6.72
C TRP A 687 -54.83 -9.02 -7.35
N LYS A 688 -54.87 -8.46 -8.56
CA LYS A 688 -53.66 -8.01 -9.27
C LYS A 688 -52.87 -6.96 -8.49
N GLY A 689 -53.55 -6.00 -7.86
CA GLY A 689 -52.90 -4.87 -7.18
C GLY A 689 -51.88 -4.16 -8.08
N ASP A 690 -50.68 -3.92 -7.55
CA ASP A 690 -49.55 -3.30 -8.25
C ASP A 690 -48.77 -4.26 -9.17
N HIS A 691 -49.12 -5.55 -9.19
CA HIS A 691 -48.49 -6.50 -10.10
C HIS A 691 -48.89 -6.22 -11.57
N LYS A 692 -48.00 -6.59 -12.49
CA LYS A 692 -48.29 -6.54 -13.92
C LYS A 692 -49.29 -7.62 -14.30
N GLN A 693 -50.12 -7.32 -15.30
CA GLN A 693 -50.92 -8.36 -15.94
C GLN A 693 -49.97 -9.29 -16.71
N ILE A 694 -50.07 -10.59 -16.47
CA ILE A 694 -49.09 -11.55 -17.01
C ILE A 694 -49.54 -12.18 -18.34
N ASP A 695 -50.85 -12.23 -18.57
CA ASP A 695 -51.45 -12.80 -19.78
C ASP A 695 -52.72 -12.05 -20.21
N ASP A 696 -53.21 -12.32 -21.41
CA ASP A 696 -54.52 -11.86 -21.88
C ASP A 696 -55.64 -12.51 -21.06
N VAL A 697 -56.76 -11.81 -20.85
CA VAL A 697 -57.85 -12.32 -20.00
C VAL A 697 -59.19 -12.26 -20.72
N LEU A 698 -59.85 -13.40 -20.83
CA LEU A 698 -61.16 -13.54 -21.43
C LEU A 698 -62.06 -14.45 -20.58
N ILE A 699 -63.27 -13.97 -20.26
CA ILE A 699 -64.35 -14.76 -19.67
C ILE A 699 -65.65 -14.39 -20.39
N LEU A 700 -66.35 -15.40 -20.89
CA LEU A 700 -67.70 -15.27 -21.44
C LEU A 700 -68.65 -16.08 -20.57
N GLY A 701 -69.64 -15.39 -19.99
CA GLY A 701 -70.70 -16.00 -19.18
C GLY A 701 -72.06 -15.88 -19.88
N LEU A 702 -72.87 -16.92 -19.84
CA LEU A 702 -74.20 -16.96 -20.47
C LEU A 702 -75.22 -17.68 -19.55
N ARG A 703 -76.37 -17.06 -19.31
CA ARG A 703 -77.47 -17.58 -18.47
C ARG A 703 -78.67 -18.02 -19.31
N ILE A 704 -79.23 -19.18 -19.00
CA ILE A 704 -80.44 -19.71 -19.66
C ILE A 704 -81.72 -19.21 -18.98
N ASN A 705 -82.51 -18.39 -19.68
CA ASN A 705 -83.80 -17.87 -19.19
C ASN A 705 -85.01 -18.64 -19.75
N GLU A 706 -86.17 -18.55 -19.07
CA GLU A 706 -87.40 -19.31 -19.38
C GLU A 706 -88.15 -18.84 -20.65
N MET A 707 -87.81 -17.67 -21.21
CA MET A 707 -88.59 -17.02 -22.29
C MET A 707 -88.53 -17.71 -23.68
N TYR A 708 -87.71 -18.74 -23.88
CA TYR A 708 -87.49 -19.31 -25.23
C TYR A 708 -88.53 -20.33 -25.69
N SER A 709 -89.61 -20.57 -24.93
CA SER A 709 -90.59 -21.61 -25.25
C SER A 709 -91.90 -21.16 -25.91
N ASN A 710 -92.06 -19.90 -26.32
CA ASN A 710 -93.27 -19.49 -27.06
C ASN A 710 -92.96 -18.42 -28.13
N THR A 711 -92.89 -18.86 -29.38
CA THR A 711 -92.98 -18.00 -30.57
C THR A 711 -94.34 -17.28 -30.64
N ASN A 712 -94.32 -15.95 -30.65
CA ASN A 712 -95.14 -15.06 -31.50
C ASN A 712 -95.08 -13.62 -30.96
N LEU A 713 -94.18 -12.77 -31.46
CA LEU A 713 -94.32 -11.32 -31.26
C LEU A 713 -94.04 -10.54 -32.55
N ILE A 714 -95.09 -9.80 -32.92
CA ILE A 714 -95.24 -8.84 -34.01
C ILE A 714 -94.26 -7.67 -33.79
N PRO A 715 -93.66 -7.06 -34.83
CA PRO A 715 -92.77 -5.92 -34.64
C PRO A 715 -93.57 -4.71 -34.18
N LYS A 716 -93.29 -4.22 -32.96
CA LYS A 716 -93.65 -2.84 -32.57
C LYS A 716 -92.62 -1.90 -33.18
N ALA A 717 -93.07 -1.11 -34.15
CA ALA A 717 -92.42 0.15 -34.50
C ALA A 717 -92.34 1.05 -33.26
N ILE A 718 -91.26 1.83 -33.10
CA ILE A 718 -91.25 3.23 -32.63
C ILE A 718 -89.79 3.79 -32.57
N THR A 719 -89.59 4.82 -33.40
CA THR A 719 -88.78 6.05 -33.26
C THR A 719 -87.33 6.03 -32.74
N ASN A 720 -86.41 6.39 -33.63
CA ASN A 720 -85.16 7.09 -33.33
C ASN A 720 -85.44 8.47 -32.75
N ILE A 721 -84.92 8.76 -31.56
CA ILE A 721 -84.65 10.11 -31.06
C ILE A 721 -83.32 10.06 -30.26
N ASP A 722 -82.47 11.05 -30.55
CA ASP A 722 -81.31 11.59 -29.83
C ASP A 722 -79.89 11.04 -30.07
N SER A 723 -79.26 11.72 -31.03
CA SER A 723 -77.87 12.15 -31.08
C SER A 723 -77.55 13.24 -30.03
N GLU A 724 -76.50 13.04 -29.24
CA GLU A 724 -75.37 13.99 -29.06
C GLU A 724 -74.18 13.31 -28.38
#